data_AF-A0A955W791-F1
#
_entry.id   AF-A0A955W791-F1
#
_cell.length_a   1.000
_cell.length_b   1.000
_cell.length_c   1.000
_cell.angle_alpha   90.00
_cell.angle_beta   90.00
_cell.angle_gamma   90.00
#
_symmetry.space_group_name_H-M   'P 1'
#
loop_
_entity.id
_entity.type
_entity.pdbx_description
1 polymer ?
#
loop_
_entity_poly.entity_id
_entity_poly.type
_entity_poly.pdbx_seq_one_letter_code
_entity_poly.pdbx_strand_id
1 'polypeptide(L)'
;MTPLDAAVPAPAPDSTLHARHGQRAHARDGAAARAVRRAALLLLACVAAPGCGSDAGGPGRDGGSNAEVGVQDGSMRDLNIPLECGNRERSITEACDDGNNVDGDGCSADCRTVDPNYVCPVAGMLCIRVVTCGNSRIEGPETCDDGDTTPGDGCSATCRVEAGWTCPTVGAACVATLCGDGIVAGFEACDDANNPLPGCSATCQLEEGYACATPGATCTETECGDRVVEGTEECDDGDQDVGDGCDPFCKREPDCTDGVCVAVCGDGLRWAPEACDDGNTVGGDGCSADCSRVEMGFSCVEVPLPPPPSVSLPVTYRDFRRACTSIGVTDGHPMEGEPGATVPYGHPDFDCYSGSETGIVTNTLGSDGRPVFNSASNPTKVASADSFSSWYRADPDFNLTRAGTLTLPEAGMTGRYQFDSDSFFPLTGQGWDVTACGNAMCESRYNDSNGSGNQNFFFTSEVRFWFEYAGNELLEFSGDDDVWVFIDGQLVVDIGGVHGRLDGSIDIADCNHANTAMNAASCISDLSLTVGGIYEAVVFQAERHRTQSQYRLTLTNFNRAPSQCTDMCGDSMVSSREACDLGSNNGSGDGSAYGGCTTSCTFEPYCGDGVVDTGFGEVCDDGLNLGVGSSGCAPGCRSVGASCGDGVVQVDAGEQCDDGGTETGDGCDADCLIEFG
;
A
#
# COMPACT_ATOMS: atom_id res chain seq x y z
N MET A 1 20.81 65.94 4.41
CA MET A 1 21.87 66.64 5.17
C MET A 1 22.13 65.85 6.45
N THR A 2 23.24 66.11 7.15
CA THR A 2 23.78 65.24 8.22
C THR A 2 23.23 65.62 9.62
N PRO A 3 23.70 65.05 10.75
CA PRO A 3 22.97 63.97 11.45
C PRO A 3 22.78 64.28 12.95
N LEU A 4 22.49 63.27 13.79
CA LEU A 4 22.96 63.20 15.19
C LEU A 4 22.79 61.79 15.77
N ASP A 5 23.80 61.33 16.51
CA ASP A 5 23.86 60.02 17.18
C ASP A 5 23.20 60.00 18.57
N ALA A 6 22.84 58.81 19.09
CA ALA A 6 23.65 58.15 20.14
C ALA A 6 22.92 57.04 20.95
N ALA A 7 23.75 56.15 21.50
CA ALA A 7 23.58 55.33 22.72
C ALA A 7 22.76 54.02 22.68
N VAL A 8 23.46 52.94 23.07
CA VAL A 8 22.95 51.61 23.44
C VAL A 8 22.88 51.52 24.97
N PRO A 9 21.98 50.70 25.54
CA PRO A 9 22.43 49.80 26.60
C PRO A 9 21.93 48.36 26.41
N ALA A 10 22.80 47.39 26.71
CA ALA A 10 22.43 45.97 26.82
C ALA A 10 22.12 45.60 28.28
N PRO A 11 21.19 44.66 28.54
CA PRO A 11 21.04 44.05 29.86
C PRO A 11 22.12 43.00 30.12
N ALA A 12 22.58 42.90 31.36
CA ALA A 12 23.55 41.91 31.81
C ALA A 12 22.84 40.69 32.47
N PRO A 13 23.45 39.49 32.48
CA PRO A 13 22.95 38.36 33.25
C PRO A 13 23.34 38.49 34.73
N ASP A 14 22.52 37.97 35.63
CA ASP A 14 22.99 37.48 36.93
C ASP A 14 22.20 36.26 37.40
N SER A 15 22.87 35.48 38.24
CA SER A 15 22.39 34.29 38.92
C SER A 15 21.93 34.62 40.34
N THR A 16 21.19 33.71 40.99
CA THR A 16 21.63 33.12 42.27
C THR A 16 20.69 32.02 42.75
N LEU A 17 21.26 31.01 43.42
CA LEU A 17 20.49 30.04 44.21
C LEU A 17 20.04 30.69 45.52
N HIS A 18 18.92 30.20 46.08
CA HIS A 18 18.86 29.92 47.52
C HIS A 18 17.96 28.72 47.82
N ALA A 19 18.38 27.88 48.79
CA ALA A 19 17.67 26.66 49.17
C ALA A 19 17.52 26.54 50.69
N ARG A 20 16.38 26.01 51.15
CA ARG A 20 16.12 25.30 52.43
C ARG A 20 14.66 24.79 52.41
N HIS A 21 14.27 23.55 52.75
CA HIS A 21 14.57 22.58 53.82
C HIS A 21 13.46 22.50 54.91
N GLY A 22 12.85 21.32 55.07
CA GLY A 22 11.91 20.94 56.14
C GLY A 22 10.79 20.03 55.59
N GLN A 23 10.82 18.69 55.72
CA GLN A 23 10.59 17.84 56.92
C GLN A 23 9.19 18.02 57.55
N ARG A 24 8.37 16.99 57.83
CA ARG A 24 8.47 15.50 57.90
C ARG A 24 7.13 14.88 57.42
N ALA A 25 7.04 13.68 56.81
CA ALA A 25 7.35 12.31 57.28
C ALA A 25 6.44 11.79 58.43
N HIS A 26 6.06 10.50 58.53
CA HIS A 26 6.38 9.32 57.69
C HIS A 26 5.16 8.94 56.80
N ALA A 27 4.66 7.71 56.52
CA ALA A 27 4.85 6.29 56.92
C ALA A 27 4.11 5.41 55.86
N ARG A 28 4.02 4.06 55.78
CA ARG A 28 4.67 2.79 56.26
C ARG A 28 3.76 1.66 55.71
N ASP A 29 4.11 0.46 55.24
CA ASP A 29 5.31 -0.36 54.91
C ASP A 29 4.86 -1.27 53.71
N GLY A 30 5.66 -2.10 53.00
CA GLY A 30 7.06 -2.50 53.11
C GLY A 30 7.46 -3.45 51.93
N ALA A 31 8.66 -4.03 51.96
CA ALA A 31 9.24 -4.82 50.85
C ALA A 31 10.25 -5.90 51.32
N ALA A 32 10.58 -6.89 50.46
CA ALA A 32 11.79 -7.75 50.41
C ALA A 32 11.51 -9.15 49.79
N ALA A 33 12.46 -9.91 49.23
CA ALA A 33 13.75 -9.61 48.58
C ALA A 33 14.41 -10.89 47.97
N ARG A 34 15.27 -10.69 46.96
CA ARG A 34 16.44 -11.52 46.53
C ARG A 34 16.22 -12.95 45.97
N ALA A 35 17.20 -13.36 45.14
CA ALA A 35 17.37 -14.69 44.56
C ALA A 35 18.60 -15.42 45.14
N VAL A 36 18.70 -16.76 44.97
CA VAL A 36 19.95 -17.54 44.87
C VAL A 36 19.70 -18.96 44.34
N ARG A 37 20.78 -19.65 43.91
CA ARG A 37 20.83 -20.93 43.16
C ARG A 37 20.49 -22.22 43.94
N ARG A 38 20.24 -23.29 43.14
CA ARG A 38 20.64 -24.73 43.29
C ARG A 38 19.73 -25.75 44.02
N ALA A 39 19.18 -26.66 43.19
CA ALA A 39 19.42 -28.12 43.16
C ALA A 39 18.62 -29.11 44.04
N ALA A 40 18.52 -30.34 43.50
CA ALA A 40 18.19 -31.65 44.12
C ALA A 40 16.70 -31.94 44.49
N LEU A 41 16.19 -33.19 44.43
CA LEU A 41 16.58 -34.48 43.79
C LEU A 41 15.42 -35.52 44.01
N LEU A 42 15.51 -36.72 43.40
CA LEU A 42 14.71 -37.96 43.63
C LEU A 42 13.28 -38.01 43.02
N LEU A 43 12.73 -39.14 42.53
CA LEU A 43 13.17 -40.45 41.95
C LEU A 43 11.87 -41.18 41.49
N LEU A 44 11.74 -42.26 40.71
CA LEU A 44 12.53 -43.30 39.98
C LEU A 44 11.59 -43.76 38.81
N ALA A 45 11.95 -44.34 37.65
CA ALA A 45 12.79 -45.47 37.23
C ALA A 45 13.33 -45.23 35.78
N CYS A 46 14.07 -46.07 35.03
CA CYS A 46 14.33 -47.53 34.89
C CYS A 46 13.19 -48.32 34.21
N VAL A 47 13.42 -49.16 33.18
CA VAL A 47 14.59 -49.96 32.76
C VAL A 47 14.61 -50.05 31.20
N ALA A 48 15.69 -50.26 30.41
CA ALA A 48 17.16 -50.06 30.43
C ALA A 48 17.69 -50.62 29.05
N ALA A 49 18.96 -50.63 28.61
CA ALA A 49 20.27 -50.19 29.13
C ALA A 49 21.29 -50.03 27.94
N PRO A 50 22.47 -49.38 28.12
CA PRO A 50 23.42 -49.09 27.03
C PRO A 50 24.85 -49.68 27.20
N GLY A 51 25.72 -49.46 26.20
CA GLY A 51 27.13 -49.11 26.45
C GLY A 51 28.22 -49.92 25.73
N CYS A 52 29.34 -49.25 25.39
CA CYS A 52 30.66 -49.85 25.17
C CYS A 52 31.77 -48.81 25.45
N GLY A 53 32.93 -49.25 25.95
CA GLY A 53 34.11 -48.39 26.18
C GLY A 53 35.30 -49.11 26.85
N SER A 54 36.45 -49.06 26.18
CA SER A 54 37.84 -49.20 26.66
C SER A 54 38.31 -50.44 27.47
N ASP A 55 39.24 -51.17 26.85
CA ASP A 55 40.52 -51.69 27.39
C ASP A 55 40.60 -52.54 28.68
N ALA A 56 41.09 -53.79 28.54
CA ALA A 56 42.54 -54.11 28.66
C ALA A 56 42.82 -55.62 28.86
N GLY A 57 43.82 -56.18 28.16
CA GLY A 57 44.42 -57.49 28.55
C GLY A 57 45.06 -58.33 27.42
N GLY A 58 46.39 -58.50 27.45
CA GLY A 58 47.11 -59.57 26.74
C GLY A 58 47.50 -60.73 27.67
N PRO A 59 48.53 -61.58 27.37
CA PRO A 59 49.45 -61.52 26.23
C PRO A 59 49.80 -62.89 25.55
N GLY A 60 50.58 -62.87 24.46
CA GLY A 60 51.66 -63.86 24.27
C GLY A 60 52.04 -64.35 22.86
N ARG A 61 53.32 -64.11 22.48
CA ARG A 61 54.24 -64.97 21.67
C ARG A 61 53.92 -65.20 20.18
N ASP A 62 54.85 -65.55 19.26
CA ASP A 62 56.33 -65.45 19.06
C ASP A 62 56.57 -65.79 17.55
N GLY A 63 57.58 -65.36 16.76
CA GLY A 63 58.66 -64.39 16.95
C GLY A 63 59.84 -64.56 15.93
N GLY A 64 59.84 -63.85 14.78
CA GLY A 64 60.85 -63.91 13.69
C GLY A 64 60.27 -64.32 12.31
N SER A 65 60.95 -64.21 11.16
CA SER A 65 62.28 -63.64 10.82
C SER A 65 62.46 -63.46 9.29
N ASN A 66 63.34 -62.54 8.84
CA ASN A 66 63.59 -62.20 7.43
C ASN A 66 64.10 -63.37 6.54
N ALA A 67 63.70 -63.38 5.27
CA ALA A 67 64.53 -63.79 4.12
C ALA A 67 63.97 -63.21 2.80
N GLU A 68 64.84 -62.81 1.87
CA GLU A 68 64.47 -62.27 0.55
C GLU A 68 64.56 -63.32 -0.60
N VAL A 69 64.24 -62.86 -1.81
CA VAL A 69 64.56 -63.41 -3.15
C VAL A 69 63.48 -64.30 -3.80
N GLY A 70 62.87 -63.78 -4.86
CA GLY A 70 61.90 -64.51 -5.70
C GLY A 70 61.23 -63.65 -6.78
N VAL A 71 61.99 -63.01 -7.66
CA VAL A 71 61.44 -62.25 -8.79
C VAL A 71 61.06 -63.21 -9.93
N GLN A 72 59.79 -63.25 -10.36
CA GLN A 72 59.45 -63.12 -11.80
C GLN A 72 57.97 -62.98 -12.15
N ASP A 73 57.75 -62.10 -13.13
CA ASP A 73 56.66 -62.01 -14.12
C ASP A 73 55.26 -61.56 -13.67
N GLY A 74 54.55 -60.93 -14.62
CA GLY A 74 53.43 -60.05 -14.35
C GLY A 74 52.03 -60.63 -14.63
N SER A 75 51.07 -60.23 -13.81
CA SER A 75 49.63 -60.34 -14.11
C SER A 75 48.90 -59.15 -13.49
N MET A 76 48.27 -58.31 -14.31
CA MET A 76 47.50 -57.14 -13.87
C MET A 76 46.10 -57.57 -13.38
N ARG A 77 46.03 -58.48 -12.40
CA ARG A 77 44.80 -59.10 -11.89
C ARG A 77 44.88 -59.48 -10.40
N ASP A 78 45.12 -58.48 -9.55
CA ASP A 78 44.49 -58.32 -8.23
C ASP A 78 45.00 -57.01 -7.60
N LEU A 79 44.47 -55.89 -8.09
CA LEU A 79 44.55 -54.60 -7.40
C LEU A 79 43.22 -54.37 -6.70
N ASN A 80 43.00 -55.11 -5.61
CA ASN A 80 41.98 -54.79 -4.61
C ASN A 80 42.48 -53.58 -3.81
N ILE A 81 42.49 -52.41 -4.46
CA ILE A 81 42.72 -51.11 -3.82
C ILE A 81 41.53 -50.89 -2.87
N PRO A 82 41.74 -50.70 -1.56
CA PRO A 82 40.67 -50.29 -0.67
C PRO A 82 40.19 -48.89 -1.09
N LEU A 83 38.87 -48.71 -1.21
CA LEU A 83 38.27 -47.40 -1.44
C LEU A 83 38.39 -46.59 -0.14
N GLU A 84 39.45 -45.80 -0.03
CA GLU A 84 39.80 -44.95 1.12
C GLU A 84 39.40 -43.49 0.84
N CYS A 85 38.10 -43.26 0.72
CA CYS A 85 37.49 -41.96 0.51
C CYS A 85 38.08 -40.88 1.44
N GLY A 86 38.44 -39.72 0.88
CA GLY A 86 38.97 -38.57 1.63
C GLY A 86 40.47 -38.64 1.93
N ASN A 87 41.20 -39.59 1.33
CA ASN A 87 42.65 -39.73 1.51
C ASN A 87 43.47 -38.71 0.68
N ARG A 88 42.82 -37.96 -0.23
CA ARG A 88 43.40 -36.95 -1.15
C ARG A 88 44.04 -37.51 -2.43
N GLU A 89 43.80 -38.77 -2.76
CA GLU A 89 44.32 -39.46 -3.96
C GLU A 89 43.20 -40.30 -4.63
N ARG A 90 42.39 -39.66 -5.48
CA ARG A 90 41.27 -40.29 -6.21
C ARG A 90 41.72 -41.55 -6.97
N SER A 91 41.26 -42.70 -6.49
CA SER A 91 41.58 -44.03 -6.99
C SER A 91 40.75 -44.45 -8.22
N ILE A 92 41.06 -45.59 -8.84
CA ILE A 92 40.27 -46.09 -10.00
C ILE A 92 38.87 -46.60 -9.61
N THR A 93 38.59 -46.70 -8.31
CA THR A 93 37.38 -47.27 -7.70
C THR A 93 36.38 -46.20 -7.24
N GLU A 94 36.59 -44.95 -7.65
CA GLU A 94 36.19 -43.78 -6.88
C GLU A 94 35.69 -42.64 -7.79
N ALA A 95 34.52 -42.11 -7.48
CA ALA A 95 33.87 -41.07 -8.29
C ALA A 95 34.51 -39.68 -8.05
N CYS A 96 34.97 -39.41 -6.84
CA CYS A 96 35.55 -38.14 -6.39
C CYS A 96 36.40 -38.37 -5.14
N ASP A 97 37.29 -37.44 -4.80
CA ASP A 97 37.87 -37.34 -3.45
C ASP A 97 37.95 -35.85 -3.14
N ASP A 98 37.25 -35.40 -2.10
CA ASP A 98 37.23 -34.00 -1.66
C ASP A 98 38.17 -33.72 -0.47
N GLY A 99 38.88 -34.74 -0.02
CA GLY A 99 39.76 -34.75 1.15
C GLY A 99 39.08 -35.02 2.50
N ASN A 100 37.82 -35.48 2.52
CA ASN A 100 37.07 -35.80 3.74
C ASN A 100 35.99 -36.93 3.57
N ASN A 101 35.04 -37.04 4.51
CA ASN A 101 34.01 -38.10 4.55
C ASN A 101 32.66 -37.56 5.09
N VAL A 102 32.27 -36.38 4.62
CA VAL A 102 30.92 -35.81 4.85
C VAL A 102 30.04 -36.18 3.64
N ASP A 103 28.72 -36.00 3.76
CA ASP A 103 27.78 -36.10 2.65
C ASP A 103 27.22 -34.68 2.39
N GLY A 104 27.15 -34.25 1.12
CA GLY A 104 26.50 -33.00 0.71
C GLY A 104 27.44 -31.81 0.47
N ASP A 105 28.75 -31.98 0.61
CA ASP A 105 29.80 -31.04 0.17
C ASP A 105 30.38 -31.37 -1.23
N GLY A 106 29.69 -32.25 -1.98
CA GLY A 106 29.90 -32.47 -3.41
C GLY A 106 30.45 -33.85 -3.76
N CYS A 107 30.90 -34.62 -2.78
CA CYS A 107 31.21 -36.04 -2.88
C CYS A 107 30.44 -36.79 -1.80
N SER A 108 30.03 -38.04 -2.05
CA SER A 108 29.45 -38.88 -1.00
C SER A 108 30.50 -39.29 0.03
N ALA A 109 30.10 -39.55 1.28
CA ALA A 109 31.01 -39.97 2.36
C ALA A 109 31.70 -41.33 2.12
N ASP A 110 31.27 -42.07 1.08
CA ASP A 110 31.91 -43.30 0.58
C ASP A 110 32.61 -43.13 -0.77
N CYS A 111 32.65 -41.91 -1.30
CA CYS A 111 33.27 -41.47 -2.56
C CYS A 111 32.82 -42.24 -3.82
N ARG A 112 31.62 -42.84 -3.80
CA ARG A 112 31.05 -43.57 -4.96
C ARG A 112 30.22 -42.72 -5.91
N THR A 113 29.79 -41.53 -5.47
CA THR A 113 29.03 -40.58 -6.28
C THR A 113 29.51 -39.17 -6.02
N VAL A 114 29.64 -38.38 -7.09
CA VAL A 114 29.62 -36.91 -7.01
C VAL A 114 28.17 -36.51 -6.73
N ASP A 115 27.93 -35.55 -5.83
CA ASP A 115 26.57 -35.05 -5.59
C ASP A 115 26.07 -34.28 -6.82
N PRO A 116 24.75 -34.28 -7.12
CA PRO A 116 24.18 -33.44 -8.16
C PRO A 116 24.61 -31.98 -7.98
N ASN A 117 24.91 -31.30 -9.09
CA ASN A 117 25.30 -29.90 -9.14
C ASN A 117 26.70 -29.56 -8.55
N TYR A 118 27.58 -30.55 -8.36
CA TYR A 118 28.98 -30.34 -7.97
C TYR A 118 29.97 -30.93 -8.99
N VAL A 119 31.19 -30.39 -9.03
CA VAL A 119 32.35 -30.99 -9.71
C VAL A 119 33.55 -31.06 -8.77
N CYS A 120 34.33 -32.14 -8.87
CA CYS A 120 35.49 -32.41 -8.03
C CYS A 120 36.77 -32.45 -8.89
N PRO A 121 37.29 -31.29 -9.36
CA PRO A 121 38.30 -31.23 -10.42
C PRO A 121 39.71 -31.59 -9.94
N VAL A 122 39.98 -31.56 -8.63
CA VAL A 122 41.27 -31.89 -8.02
C VAL A 122 41.01 -32.75 -6.79
N ALA A 123 41.60 -33.95 -6.77
CA ALA A 123 41.51 -34.85 -5.61
C ALA A 123 42.06 -34.18 -4.33
N GLY A 124 41.37 -34.35 -3.21
CA GLY A 124 41.78 -33.81 -1.93
C GLY A 124 41.50 -32.32 -1.71
N MET A 125 40.68 -31.71 -2.56
CA MET A 125 40.08 -30.38 -2.34
C MET A 125 38.56 -30.47 -2.45
N LEU A 126 37.86 -29.67 -1.63
CA LEU A 126 36.39 -29.59 -1.65
C LEU A 126 35.86 -29.38 -3.07
N CYS A 127 34.81 -30.12 -3.40
CA CYS A 127 34.15 -30.00 -4.69
C CYS A 127 33.48 -28.62 -4.83
N ILE A 128 33.40 -28.14 -6.07
CA ILE A 128 32.86 -26.83 -6.41
C ILE A 128 31.41 -27.03 -6.85
N ARG A 129 30.47 -26.30 -6.24
CA ARG A 129 29.08 -26.25 -6.71
C ARG A 129 29.04 -25.47 -8.04
N VAL A 130 28.51 -26.08 -9.09
CA VAL A 130 28.48 -25.56 -10.48
C VAL A 130 27.07 -25.21 -10.98
N VAL A 131 26.11 -25.20 -10.05
CA VAL A 131 24.76 -24.70 -10.29
C VAL A 131 24.33 -23.99 -9.01
N THR A 132 24.17 -22.67 -9.06
CA THR A 132 23.81 -21.88 -7.87
C THR A 132 22.81 -20.78 -8.19
N CYS A 133 21.52 -21.12 -8.20
CA CYS A 133 20.42 -20.18 -8.10
C CYS A 133 20.72 -18.96 -7.22
N GLY A 134 20.45 -17.77 -7.77
CA GLY A 134 20.84 -16.48 -7.22
C GLY A 134 22.26 -16.07 -7.58
N ASN A 135 22.76 -16.47 -8.76
CA ASN A 135 24.09 -16.06 -9.26
C ASN A 135 24.06 -15.29 -10.60
N SER A 136 22.87 -14.98 -11.12
CA SER A 136 22.62 -14.35 -12.41
C SER A 136 23.03 -15.22 -13.61
N ARG A 137 22.96 -16.56 -13.48
CA ARG A 137 23.26 -17.52 -14.57
C ARG A 137 22.41 -18.78 -14.41
N ILE A 138 21.76 -19.23 -15.50
CA ILE A 138 21.08 -20.53 -15.54
C ILE A 138 22.14 -21.62 -15.68
N GLU A 139 22.17 -22.56 -14.74
CA GLU A 139 23.12 -23.67 -14.76
C GLU A 139 22.41 -25.03 -14.56
N GLY A 140 22.74 -26.04 -15.38
CA GLY A 140 22.21 -27.40 -15.25
C GLY A 140 20.66 -27.49 -15.28
N PRO A 141 19.98 -27.96 -14.20
CA PRO A 141 18.53 -28.19 -14.17
C PRO A 141 17.66 -26.96 -13.88
N GLU A 142 18.25 -25.76 -13.87
CA GLU A 142 17.58 -24.47 -13.64
C GLU A 142 16.85 -24.01 -14.92
N THR A 143 15.80 -23.19 -14.78
CA THR A 143 15.03 -22.65 -15.93
C THR A 143 14.86 -21.13 -15.90
N CYS A 144 15.42 -20.48 -14.88
CA CYS A 144 15.57 -19.04 -14.70
C CYS A 144 16.69 -18.85 -13.67
N ASP A 145 17.27 -17.64 -13.61
CA ASP A 145 17.98 -17.12 -12.45
C ASP A 145 17.88 -15.59 -12.59
N ASP A 146 17.29 -14.91 -11.61
CA ASP A 146 17.04 -13.47 -11.62
C ASP A 146 18.05 -12.66 -10.79
N GLY A 147 18.97 -13.36 -10.09
CA GLY A 147 19.98 -12.77 -9.23
C GLY A 147 19.77 -12.97 -7.73
N ASP A 148 18.62 -13.48 -7.24
CA ASP A 148 18.54 -13.96 -5.85
C ASP A 148 17.79 -15.30 -5.65
N THR A 149 17.13 -15.49 -4.51
CA THR A 149 16.50 -16.78 -4.10
C THR A 149 15.20 -16.57 -3.33
N THR A 150 14.60 -15.40 -3.48
CA THR A 150 13.26 -15.09 -2.99
C THR A 150 12.23 -15.90 -3.81
N PRO A 151 11.06 -16.24 -3.24
CA PRO A 151 9.96 -16.82 -4.01
C PRO A 151 8.77 -15.85 -4.09
N GLY A 152 8.13 -15.77 -5.26
CA GLY A 152 7.03 -14.83 -5.53
C GLY A 152 7.41 -13.63 -6.42
N ASP A 153 8.61 -13.66 -7.01
CA ASP A 153 9.24 -12.69 -7.93
C ASP A 153 9.38 -13.25 -9.37
N GLY A 154 8.95 -14.50 -9.58
CA GLY A 154 8.97 -15.18 -10.86
C GLY A 154 10.07 -16.21 -11.03
N CYS A 155 11.14 -16.18 -10.21
CA CYS A 155 12.14 -17.25 -10.19
C CYS A 155 12.26 -17.87 -8.79
N SER A 156 11.44 -18.90 -8.54
CA SER A 156 11.41 -19.59 -7.25
C SER A 156 12.80 -19.94 -6.71
N ALA A 157 12.94 -20.01 -5.38
CA ALA A 157 14.15 -20.41 -4.62
C ALA A 157 14.81 -21.78 -4.98
N THR A 158 14.40 -22.43 -6.07
CA THR A 158 15.08 -23.59 -6.71
C THR A 158 15.40 -23.36 -8.20
N CYS A 159 15.39 -22.09 -8.63
CA CYS A 159 15.58 -21.58 -9.98
C CYS A 159 14.72 -22.27 -11.02
N ARG A 160 13.41 -22.15 -10.79
CA ARG A 160 12.33 -22.58 -11.68
C ARG A 160 11.35 -21.43 -11.85
N VAL A 161 10.98 -21.15 -13.10
CA VAL A 161 10.00 -20.12 -13.46
C VAL A 161 8.69 -20.41 -12.74
N GLU A 162 8.13 -19.38 -12.09
CA GLU A 162 6.86 -19.47 -11.37
C GLU A 162 5.67 -19.26 -12.32
N ALA A 163 4.50 -19.79 -11.95
CA ALA A 163 3.33 -19.71 -12.82
C ALA A 163 2.85 -18.26 -12.95
N GLY A 164 2.54 -17.82 -14.18
CA GLY A 164 2.20 -16.42 -14.51
C GLY A 164 3.41 -15.56 -14.89
N TRP A 165 4.65 -16.03 -14.68
CA TRP A 165 5.85 -15.24 -14.92
C TRP A 165 6.65 -15.71 -16.15
N THR A 166 7.38 -14.76 -16.74
CA THR A 166 8.44 -15.03 -17.72
C THR A 166 9.73 -14.32 -17.28
N CYS A 167 10.88 -14.98 -17.49
CA CYS A 167 12.20 -14.51 -17.07
C CYS A 167 13.10 -14.31 -18.31
N PRO A 168 12.85 -13.27 -19.13
CA PRO A 168 13.42 -13.14 -20.47
C PRO A 168 14.91 -12.77 -20.50
N THR A 169 15.48 -12.34 -19.38
CA THR A 169 16.91 -12.04 -19.25
C THR A 169 17.43 -12.63 -17.95
N VAL A 170 18.49 -13.44 -18.08
CA VAL A 170 19.13 -14.08 -16.92
C VAL A 170 19.90 -13.04 -16.11
N GLY A 171 19.65 -12.98 -14.80
CA GLY A 171 20.17 -11.95 -13.90
C GLY A 171 19.37 -10.65 -13.87
N ALA A 172 18.16 -10.63 -14.44
CA ALA A 172 17.19 -9.56 -14.29
C ALA A 172 15.90 -10.11 -13.66
N ALA A 173 15.12 -9.23 -13.04
CA ALA A 173 13.82 -9.58 -12.48
C ALA A 173 12.90 -10.16 -13.57
N CYS A 174 12.13 -11.20 -13.21
CA CYS A 174 11.09 -11.73 -14.07
C CYS A 174 9.90 -10.76 -14.14
N VAL A 175 9.07 -10.90 -15.17
CA VAL A 175 7.89 -10.06 -15.41
C VAL A 175 6.63 -10.91 -15.56
N ALA A 176 5.46 -10.31 -15.33
CA ALA A 176 4.18 -10.95 -15.61
C ALA A 176 4.07 -11.31 -17.10
N THR A 177 3.53 -12.48 -17.40
CA THR A 177 3.50 -13.03 -18.77
C THR A 177 2.43 -12.36 -19.62
N LEU A 178 1.22 -12.20 -19.07
CA LEU A 178 0.08 -11.63 -19.77
C LEU A 178 -1.04 -11.27 -18.79
N CYS A 179 -1.37 -9.99 -18.72
CA CYS A 179 -2.56 -9.54 -18.01
C CYS A 179 -3.84 -10.21 -18.54
N GLY A 180 -4.61 -10.81 -17.62
CA GLY A 180 -5.85 -11.52 -17.88
C GLY A 180 -5.64 -12.97 -18.33
N ASP A 181 -4.59 -13.65 -17.86
CA ASP A 181 -4.37 -15.09 -18.03
C ASP A 181 -5.01 -15.96 -16.92
N GLY A 182 -5.41 -15.34 -15.81
CA GLY A 182 -6.00 -15.98 -14.63
C GLY A 182 -5.08 -16.06 -13.41
N ILE A 183 -3.88 -15.48 -13.47
CA ILE A 183 -2.86 -15.46 -12.42
C ILE A 183 -2.53 -13.99 -12.11
N VAL A 184 -2.13 -13.71 -10.86
CA VAL A 184 -1.56 -12.40 -10.49
C VAL A 184 -0.05 -12.55 -10.31
N ALA A 185 0.73 -11.85 -11.14
CA ALA A 185 2.18 -11.87 -11.20
C ALA A 185 2.75 -10.44 -11.37
N GLY A 186 4.05 -10.24 -11.10
CA GLY A 186 4.72 -8.96 -11.31
C GLY A 186 4.04 -7.78 -10.59
N PHE A 187 3.55 -6.83 -11.40
CA PHE A 187 2.92 -5.57 -10.97
C PHE A 187 1.41 -5.54 -11.23
N GLU A 188 0.82 -6.73 -11.34
CA GLU A 188 -0.62 -6.93 -11.44
C GLU A 188 -1.23 -6.80 -10.04
N ALA A 189 -2.12 -5.84 -9.86
CA ALA A 189 -2.93 -5.71 -8.64
C ALA A 189 -4.17 -6.63 -8.69
N CYS A 190 -4.51 -7.14 -9.88
CA CYS A 190 -5.65 -8.01 -10.13
C CYS A 190 -5.44 -8.81 -11.43
N ASP A 191 -6.16 -9.93 -11.55
CA ASP A 191 -6.40 -10.60 -12.83
C ASP A 191 -7.79 -11.26 -12.77
N ASP A 192 -8.62 -11.05 -13.79
CA ASP A 192 -10.00 -11.54 -13.89
C ASP A 192 -10.25 -12.50 -15.07
N ALA A 193 -9.16 -12.96 -15.71
CA ALA A 193 -9.09 -13.72 -16.94
C ALA A 193 -9.71 -13.03 -18.18
N ASN A 194 -9.43 -11.73 -18.36
CA ASN A 194 -9.97 -10.88 -19.45
C ASN A 194 -11.52 -10.77 -19.38
N ASN A 195 -12.06 -10.47 -18.20
CA ASN A 195 -13.50 -10.31 -18.00
C ASN A 195 -13.98 -8.98 -18.63
N PRO A 196 -15.15 -8.94 -19.29
CA PRO A 196 -15.76 -7.69 -19.76
C PRO A 196 -16.61 -7.01 -18.66
N LEU A 197 -16.37 -7.32 -17.38
CA LEU A 197 -17.02 -6.73 -16.21
C LEU A 197 -16.00 -5.83 -15.49
N PRO A 198 -16.43 -4.74 -14.84
CA PRO A 198 -15.54 -3.87 -14.10
C PRO A 198 -14.92 -4.58 -12.88
N GLY A 199 -13.79 -4.04 -12.44
CA GLY A 199 -13.03 -4.46 -11.27
C GLY A 199 -11.56 -4.72 -11.54
N CYS A 200 -11.20 -5.16 -12.74
CA CYS A 200 -9.82 -5.26 -13.18
C CYS A 200 -9.64 -4.60 -14.56
N SER A 201 -8.70 -3.67 -14.66
CA SER A 201 -8.42 -2.96 -15.92
C SER A 201 -7.63 -3.83 -16.90
N ALA A 202 -7.63 -3.45 -18.18
CA ALA A 202 -6.85 -4.12 -19.24
C ALA A 202 -5.30 -3.97 -19.11
N THR A 203 -4.83 -3.39 -18.00
CA THR A 203 -3.43 -3.32 -17.57
C THR A 203 -3.24 -3.90 -16.16
N CYS A 204 -4.20 -4.73 -15.71
CA CYS A 204 -4.21 -5.46 -14.45
C CYS A 204 -3.98 -4.59 -13.21
N GLN A 205 -4.43 -3.33 -13.29
CA GLN A 205 -4.62 -2.44 -12.16
C GLN A 205 -6.07 -2.57 -11.68
N LEU A 206 -6.25 -2.66 -10.37
CA LEU A 206 -7.55 -2.85 -9.72
C LEU A 206 -8.40 -1.58 -9.88
N GLU A 207 -9.68 -1.71 -10.23
CA GLU A 207 -10.57 -0.56 -10.42
C GLU A 207 -11.15 -0.07 -9.08
N GLU A 208 -11.34 1.24 -8.95
CA GLU A 208 -11.83 1.89 -7.73
C GLU A 208 -13.22 1.38 -7.31
N GLY A 209 -13.35 0.97 -6.04
CA GLY A 209 -14.58 0.37 -5.50
C GLY A 209 -14.70 -1.14 -5.74
N TYR A 210 -13.64 -1.81 -6.18
CA TYR A 210 -13.63 -3.27 -6.42
C TYR A 210 -12.53 -4.04 -5.68
N ALA A 211 -12.81 -5.31 -5.43
CA ALA A 211 -11.89 -6.33 -4.91
C ALA A 211 -11.84 -7.57 -5.82
N CYS A 212 -10.65 -7.99 -6.22
CA CYS A 212 -10.41 -9.20 -7.01
C CYS A 212 -9.80 -10.33 -6.14
N ALA A 213 -10.49 -10.73 -5.07
CA ALA A 213 -9.99 -11.64 -4.03
C ALA A 213 -9.66 -13.08 -4.47
N THR A 214 -9.74 -13.40 -5.77
CA THR A 214 -9.28 -14.67 -6.37
C THR A 214 -8.90 -14.41 -7.83
N PRO A 215 -7.63 -14.62 -8.23
CA PRO A 215 -7.19 -14.49 -9.62
C PRO A 215 -8.01 -15.36 -10.59
N GLY A 216 -8.32 -14.81 -11.76
CA GLY A 216 -9.15 -15.45 -12.78
C GLY A 216 -10.64 -15.60 -12.41
N ALA A 217 -11.10 -14.93 -11.35
CA ALA A 217 -12.52 -14.83 -11.00
C ALA A 217 -13.06 -13.42 -11.29
N THR A 218 -14.38 -13.30 -11.42
CA THR A 218 -15.03 -11.98 -11.49
C THR A 218 -14.89 -11.27 -10.15
N CYS A 219 -14.34 -10.06 -10.19
CA CYS A 219 -14.18 -9.18 -9.03
C CYS A 219 -15.55 -8.72 -8.47
N THR A 220 -15.57 -8.33 -7.20
CA THR A 220 -16.75 -7.81 -6.50
C THR A 220 -16.62 -6.33 -6.22
N GLU A 221 -17.74 -5.61 -6.29
CA GLU A 221 -17.89 -4.25 -5.74
C GLU A 221 -17.76 -4.37 -4.21
N THR A 222 -16.97 -3.52 -3.56
CA THR A 222 -16.73 -3.59 -2.09
C THR A 222 -17.86 -2.92 -1.31
N GLU A 223 -17.99 -3.20 -0.01
CA GLU A 223 -19.07 -2.67 0.84
C GLU A 223 -18.51 -1.91 2.04
N CYS A 224 -17.99 -0.70 1.79
CA CYS A 224 -17.46 0.17 2.84
C CYS A 224 -18.44 0.37 4.01
N GLY A 225 -17.99 0.00 5.21
CA GLY A 225 -18.77 0.00 6.45
C GLY A 225 -18.99 -1.39 7.08
N ASP A 226 -18.35 -2.46 6.58
CA ASP A 226 -18.54 -3.85 7.04
C ASP A 226 -17.49 -4.34 8.07
N ARG A 227 -16.32 -3.68 8.14
CA ARG A 227 -15.10 -3.99 8.93
C ARG A 227 -14.12 -4.98 8.30
N VAL A 228 -14.12 -5.11 6.98
CA VAL A 228 -13.19 -5.96 6.21
C VAL A 228 -12.60 -5.18 5.04
N VAL A 229 -11.49 -4.47 5.29
CA VAL A 229 -10.68 -3.80 4.25
C VAL A 229 -10.33 -4.78 3.12
N GLU A 230 -10.94 -4.61 1.95
CA GLU A 230 -10.67 -5.42 0.76
C GLU A 230 -10.49 -4.60 -0.53
N GLY A 231 -9.73 -5.14 -1.48
CA GLY A 231 -9.58 -4.55 -2.81
C GLY A 231 -8.88 -3.20 -2.82
N THR A 232 -9.61 -2.14 -3.20
CA THR A 232 -9.15 -0.74 -3.31
C THR A 232 -9.41 0.10 -2.06
N GLU A 233 -9.88 -0.52 -0.98
CA GLU A 233 -10.11 0.12 0.31
C GLU A 233 -8.79 0.31 1.07
N GLU A 234 -8.56 1.52 1.58
CA GLU A 234 -7.37 1.83 2.39
C GLU A 234 -7.63 1.65 3.89
N CYS A 235 -8.91 1.62 4.28
CA CYS A 235 -9.41 1.54 5.64
C CYS A 235 -10.86 1.00 5.64
N ASP A 236 -11.34 0.57 6.81
CA ASP A 236 -12.76 0.38 7.15
C ASP A 236 -12.84 0.32 8.69
N ASP A 237 -13.63 1.20 9.31
CA ASP A 237 -13.96 1.20 10.75
C ASP A 237 -15.40 0.72 11.06
N GLY A 238 -16.23 0.70 10.01
CA GLY A 238 -17.48 -0.02 9.89
C GLY A 238 -18.75 0.79 10.11
N ASP A 239 -18.75 2.07 9.70
CA ASP A 239 -19.99 2.75 9.33
C ASP A 239 -19.82 3.62 8.05
N GLN A 240 -20.39 4.82 7.99
CA GLN A 240 -20.41 5.71 6.80
C GLN A 240 -20.43 7.19 7.21
N ASP A 241 -19.85 7.49 8.37
CA ASP A 241 -19.62 8.85 8.83
C ASP A 241 -18.35 9.47 8.18
N VAL A 242 -17.94 10.66 8.61
CA VAL A 242 -16.71 11.35 8.16
C VAL A 242 -16.04 11.98 9.38
N GLY A 243 -14.71 12.05 9.38
CA GLY A 243 -13.87 12.59 10.45
C GLY A 243 -13.49 11.58 11.53
N ASP A 244 -13.65 10.30 11.22
CA ASP A 244 -13.41 9.15 12.08
C ASP A 244 -12.01 8.54 11.80
N GLY A 245 -11.44 8.84 10.61
CA GLY A 245 -10.18 8.31 10.08
C GLY A 245 -10.36 7.53 8.76
N CYS A 246 -11.60 7.27 8.36
CA CYS A 246 -11.97 6.58 7.14
C CYS A 246 -13.24 7.22 6.56
N ASP A 247 -13.24 7.55 5.27
CA ASP A 247 -14.37 8.21 4.62
C ASP A 247 -15.44 7.18 4.15
N PRO A 248 -16.65 7.63 3.76
CA PRO A 248 -17.75 6.76 3.30
C PRO A 248 -17.49 6.01 1.98
N PHE A 249 -16.31 6.16 1.39
CA PHE A 249 -15.80 5.46 0.20
C PHE A 249 -14.52 4.66 0.52
N CYS A 250 -14.22 4.48 1.81
CA CYS A 250 -13.09 3.75 2.37
C CYS A 250 -11.71 4.27 1.94
N LYS A 251 -11.64 5.60 1.80
CA LYS A 251 -10.43 6.39 1.65
C LYS A 251 -9.96 6.95 2.98
N ARG A 252 -8.64 7.03 3.18
CA ARG A 252 -8.08 7.50 4.46
C ARG A 252 -8.31 8.99 4.67
N GLU A 253 -8.63 9.35 5.91
CA GLU A 253 -8.76 10.75 6.32
C GLU A 253 -7.53 11.22 7.13
N PRO A 254 -7.11 12.49 7.00
CA PRO A 254 -6.02 13.06 7.79
C PRO A 254 -6.26 13.06 9.31
N ASP A 255 -5.28 12.61 10.09
CA ASP A 255 -5.35 12.66 11.55
C ASP A 255 -5.19 14.10 12.06
N CYS A 256 -6.28 14.67 12.58
CA CYS A 256 -6.35 16.02 13.15
C CYS A 256 -6.45 16.04 14.69
N THR A 257 -6.11 14.96 15.40
CA THR A 257 -6.41 14.79 16.84
C THR A 257 -5.78 15.81 17.80
N ASP A 258 -4.75 16.54 17.38
CA ASP A 258 -4.10 17.62 18.15
C ASP A 258 -4.38 19.06 17.60
N GLY A 259 -5.32 19.23 16.66
CA GLY A 259 -5.73 20.53 16.08
C GLY A 259 -4.83 21.07 14.96
N VAL A 260 -3.73 20.39 14.66
CA VAL A 260 -3.02 20.48 13.38
C VAL A 260 -3.06 19.10 12.76
N CYS A 261 -3.56 19.01 11.52
CA CYS A 261 -3.65 17.73 10.84
C CYS A 261 -2.27 17.28 10.35
N VAL A 262 -1.99 15.98 10.44
CA VAL A 262 -0.83 15.36 9.81
C VAL A 262 -1.26 14.69 8.50
N ALA A 263 -0.38 14.74 7.51
CA ALA A 263 -0.57 14.06 6.24
C ALA A 263 -0.47 12.53 6.42
N VAL A 264 -1.28 11.77 5.69
CA VAL A 264 -1.43 10.31 5.88
C VAL A 264 -1.12 9.60 4.58
N CYS A 265 0.11 9.11 4.45
CA CYS A 265 0.56 8.36 3.27
C CYS A 265 -0.48 7.33 2.77
N GLY A 266 -0.85 7.51 1.50
CA GLY A 266 -1.88 6.78 0.78
C GLY A 266 -3.23 7.48 0.72
N ASP A 267 -3.40 8.69 1.27
CA ASP A 267 -4.67 9.45 1.25
C ASP A 267 -4.94 10.21 -0.06
N GLY A 268 -3.97 10.22 -0.99
CA GLY A 268 -4.06 10.89 -2.29
C GLY A 268 -3.89 12.42 -2.24
N LEU A 269 -3.56 13.00 -1.09
CA LEU A 269 -3.60 14.46 -0.83
C LEU A 269 -2.25 15.11 -0.52
N ARG A 270 -1.13 14.48 -0.92
CA ARG A 270 0.27 14.97 -0.92
C ARG A 270 0.47 16.37 -0.28
N TRP A 271 0.78 16.40 1.01
CA TRP A 271 1.16 17.61 1.76
C TRP A 271 2.63 17.57 2.20
N ALA A 272 3.14 18.66 2.78
CA ALA A 272 4.41 18.58 3.51
C ALA A 272 4.19 17.80 4.82
N PRO A 273 4.99 16.76 5.15
CA PRO A 273 6.38 16.57 4.73
C PRO A 273 6.63 15.61 3.55
N GLU A 274 5.60 15.13 2.87
CA GLU A 274 5.69 14.07 1.86
C GLU A 274 6.42 14.52 0.59
N ALA A 275 7.12 13.57 -0.03
CA ALA A 275 7.77 13.77 -1.32
C ALA A 275 6.80 13.52 -2.48
N CYS A 276 5.93 12.52 -2.32
CA CYS A 276 4.88 12.08 -3.21
C CYS A 276 3.78 11.44 -2.35
N ASP A 277 2.61 11.26 -2.93
CA ASP A 277 1.54 10.40 -2.42
C ASP A 277 0.74 9.95 -3.64
N ASP A 278 0.80 8.68 -4.01
CA ASP A 278 0.11 8.08 -5.17
C ASP A 278 -1.16 7.31 -4.76
N GLY A 279 -1.80 7.71 -3.64
CA GLY A 279 -3.10 7.20 -3.20
C GLY A 279 -3.07 5.74 -2.74
N ASN A 280 -1.91 5.23 -2.33
CA ASN A 280 -1.76 3.89 -1.76
C ASN A 280 -0.51 3.78 -0.85
N THR A 281 -0.24 2.59 -0.29
CA THR A 281 0.96 2.34 0.55
C THR A 281 1.77 1.10 0.13
N VAL A 282 1.76 0.79 -1.16
CA VAL A 282 2.71 -0.12 -1.82
C VAL A 282 4.05 0.61 -1.97
N GLY A 283 5.07 -0.10 -2.45
CA GLY A 283 6.32 0.49 -2.92
C GLY A 283 6.87 -0.34 -4.07
N GLY A 284 7.68 0.26 -4.91
CA GLY A 284 8.05 -0.25 -6.24
C GLY A 284 7.12 0.24 -7.35
N ASP A 285 6.05 0.98 -7.05
CA ASP A 285 5.12 1.59 -8.01
C ASP A 285 5.47 3.05 -8.34
N GLY A 286 6.17 3.75 -7.45
CA GLY A 286 6.96 4.94 -7.76
C GLY A 286 7.05 5.96 -6.62
N CYS A 287 6.07 6.00 -5.72
CA CYS A 287 6.26 6.52 -4.39
C CYS A 287 6.73 5.43 -3.42
N SER A 288 7.38 5.83 -2.33
CA SER A 288 7.69 4.91 -1.23
C SER A 288 6.47 4.66 -0.36
N ALA A 289 6.31 3.45 0.17
CA ALA A 289 5.27 3.04 1.14
C ALA A 289 5.18 3.85 2.46
N ASP A 290 6.02 4.86 2.68
CA ASP A 290 5.95 5.84 3.77
C ASP A 290 5.90 7.31 3.28
N CYS A 291 5.67 7.51 1.98
CA CYS A 291 5.57 8.79 1.25
C CYS A 291 6.77 9.75 1.43
N SER A 292 7.86 9.27 2.04
CA SER A 292 9.04 10.08 2.39
C SER A 292 9.93 10.41 1.20
N ARG A 293 9.80 9.67 0.08
CA ARG A 293 10.62 9.84 -1.14
C ARG A 293 9.89 9.35 -2.39
N VAL A 294 10.20 9.99 -3.51
CA VAL A 294 10.07 9.37 -4.84
C VAL A 294 11.14 8.29 -4.98
N GLU A 295 10.81 7.16 -5.60
CA GLU A 295 11.73 6.03 -5.74
C GLU A 295 12.70 6.18 -6.93
N MET A 296 13.74 5.34 -6.97
CA MET A 296 14.75 5.41 -8.03
C MET A 296 14.20 4.85 -9.33
N GLY A 297 14.45 5.55 -10.45
CA GLY A 297 13.85 5.25 -11.76
C GLY A 297 12.47 5.89 -11.96
N PHE A 298 11.94 6.65 -11.00
CA PHE A 298 10.60 7.26 -11.08
C PHE A 298 10.59 8.79 -11.09
N SER A 299 9.62 9.33 -11.80
CA SER A 299 9.23 10.75 -11.79
C SER A 299 7.77 10.86 -11.34
N CYS A 300 7.54 11.29 -10.11
CA CYS A 300 6.21 11.62 -9.59
C CYS A 300 5.87 13.10 -9.83
N VAL A 301 4.65 13.36 -10.30
CA VAL A 301 4.09 14.71 -10.48
C VAL A 301 2.67 14.80 -9.92
N GLU A 302 2.37 15.88 -9.20
CA GLU A 302 1.00 16.20 -8.76
C GLU A 302 0.07 16.34 -9.97
N VAL A 303 -1.04 15.60 -10.00
CA VAL A 303 -2.04 15.65 -11.09
C VAL A 303 -3.49 15.70 -10.58
N PRO A 304 -4.37 16.48 -11.23
CA PRO A 304 -4.16 17.17 -12.49
C PRO A 304 -3.53 18.56 -12.34
N LEU A 305 -2.61 18.87 -13.27
CA LEU A 305 -2.12 20.22 -13.55
C LEU A 305 -2.50 20.60 -15.00
N PRO A 306 -3.28 21.68 -15.23
CA PRO A 306 -3.86 22.59 -14.24
C PRO A 306 -4.91 21.90 -13.33
N PRO A 307 -5.28 22.55 -12.19
CA PRO A 307 -6.31 22.05 -11.28
C PRO A 307 -7.61 21.60 -12.00
N PRO A 308 -8.34 20.63 -11.44
CA PRO A 308 -9.49 20.04 -12.10
C PRO A 308 -10.62 21.06 -12.26
N PRO A 309 -11.48 20.92 -13.29
CA PRO A 309 -12.63 21.81 -13.50
C PRO A 309 -13.71 21.68 -12.42
N SER A 310 -13.62 20.65 -11.58
CA SER A 310 -14.45 20.43 -10.39
C SER A 310 -13.71 19.51 -9.41
N VAL A 311 -13.88 19.73 -8.11
CA VAL A 311 -13.51 18.76 -7.07
C VAL A 311 -14.76 18.05 -6.54
N SER A 312 -14.59 16.89 -5.91
CA SER A 312 -15.64 16.19 -5.17
C SER A 312 -15.26 16.11 -3.70
N LEU A 313 -16.23 16.23 -2.80
CA LEU A 313 -16.08 15.97 -1.37
C LEU A 313 -17.00 14.81 -0.94
N PRO A 314 -16.55 13.92 -0.06
CA PRO A 314 -17.43 12.98 0.62
C PRO A 314 -18.38 13.72 1.56
N VAL A 315 -19.59 13.18 1.71
CA VAL A 315 -20.64 13.73 2.57
C VAL A 315 -21.43 12.62 3.22
N THR A 316 -21.49 12.66 4.55
CA THR A 316 -22.42 11.85 5.32
C THR A 316 -23.75 12.57 5.43
N TYR A 317 -24.77 12.03 4.77
CA TYR A 317 -26.15 12.41 4.99
C TYR A 317 -26.76 11.54 6.09
N ARG A 318 -27.66 12.10 6.91
CA ARG A 318 -28.50 11.30 7.82
C ARG A 318 -29.95 11.68 7.61
N ASP A 319 -30.75 10.69 7.24
CA ASP A 319 -32.15 10.86 6.82
C ASP A 319 -33.09 10.70 8.01
N PHE A 320 -33.94 11.68 8.26
CA PHE A 320 -34.89 11.72 9.39
C PHE A 320 -36.32 11.58 8.88
N ARG A 321 -37.28 11.49 9.81
CA ARG A 321 -38.72 11.64 9.50
C ARG A 321 -39.36 12.58 10.50
N ARG A 322 -40.23 13.47 10.03
CA ARG A 322 -40.88 14.46 10.90
C ARG A 322 -41.86 13.84 11.93
N ALA A 323 -41.82 14.32 13.17
CA ALA A 323 -42.83 13.96 14.18
C ALA A 323 -44.08 14.86 14.16
N CYS A 324 -44.00 16.05 13.54
CA CYS A 324 -45.12 16.99 13.42
C CYS A 324 -45.70 17.01 12.01
N THR A 325 -47.00 17.27 11.81
CA THR A 325 -47.50 17.62 10.46
C THR A 325 -47.43 19.11 10.15
N SER A 326 -47.32 19.92 11.20
CA SER A 326 -47.16 21.38 11.17
C SER A 326 -46.62 21.88 12.51
N ILE A 327 -46.06 23.10 12.51
CA ILE A 327 -45.40 23.73 13.67
C ILE A 327 -46.24 23.57 14.96
N GLY A 328 -45.68 22.89 15.96
CA GLY A 328 -46.32 22.62 17.25
C GLY A 328 -47.50 21.62 17.25
N VAL A 329 -47.70 20.84 16.18
CA VAL A 329 -48.77 19.83 16.08
C VAL A 329 -48.16 18.43 15.88
N THR A 330 -48.17 17.63 16.94
CA THR A 330 -47.56 16.29 17.02
C THR A 330 -48.53 15.21 16.51
N ASP A 331 -48.68 15.13 15.19
CA ASP A 331 -49.52 14.16 14.48
C ASP A 331 -48.86 13.58 13.20
N GLY A 332 -47.51 13.64 13.13
CA GLY A 332 -46.68 13.13 12.03
C GLY A 332 -46.37 11.64 12.14
N HIS A 333 -45.11 11.25 12.02
CA HIS A 333 -44.67 9.90 12.35
C HIS A 333 -44.73 9.67 13.87
N PRO A 334 -45.06 8.46 14.35
CA PRO A 334 -45.21 8.19 15.78
C PRO A 334 -43.91 8.49 16.56
N MET A 335 -44.04 9.18 17.69
CA MET A 335 -42.90 9.52 18.56
C MET A 335 -42.50 8.34 19.46
N GLU A 336 -41.28 8.38 19.98
CA GLU A 336 -40.84 7.46 21.04
C GLU A 336 -41.82 7.53 22.24
N GLY A 337 -42.13 6.39 22.84
CA GLY A 337 -43.05 6.29 23.98
C GLY A 337 -44.55 6.39 23.65
N GLU A 338 -44.95 6.64 22.40
CA GLU A 338 -46.38 6.64 22.05
C GLU A 338 -46.99 5.21 22.08
N PRO A 339 -48.25 5.04 22.57
CA PRO A 339 -48.86 3.71 22.73
C PRO A 339 -49.06 2.94 21.42
N GLY A 340 -48.13 2.04 21.11
CA GLY A 340 -48.14 1.22 19.90
C GLY A 340 -47.24 1.75 18.78
N ALA A 341 -46.47 2.82 19.02
CA ALA A 341 -45.35 3.17 18.17
C ALA A 341 -44.27 2.08 18.22
N THR A 342 -43.64 1.84 17.08
CA THR A 342 -42.49 0.96 16.92
C THR A 342 -41.36 1.74 16.30
N VAL A 343 -40.11 1.41 16.65
CA VAL A 343 -38.95 1.87 15.88
C VAL A 343 -39.18 1.57 14.39
N PRO A 344 -38.85 2.50 13.49
CA PRO A 344 -38.19 3.79 13.73
C PRO A 344 -39.21 4.93 13.92
N TYR A 345 -38.93 5.86 14.82
CA TYR A 345 -39.79 6.96 15.27
C TYR A 345 -39.68 8.25 14.44
N GLY A 346 -40.68 9.13 14.56
CA GLY A 346 -40.58 10.51 14.09
C GLY A 346 -39.69 11.35 15.02
N HIS A 347 -38.79 12.14 14.45
CA HIS A 347 -37.87 13.01 15.20
C HIS A 347 -38.54 14.36 15.56
N PRO A 348 -38.44 14.84 16.82
CA PRO A 348 -39.21 15.99 17.31
C PRO A 348 -38.70 17.36 16.84
N ASP A 349 -37.55 17.42 16.16
CA ASP A 349 -36.95 18.69 15.71
C ASP A 349 -37.32 19.07 14.26
N PHE A 350 -37.83 18.13 13.47
CA PHE A 350 -38.09 18.28 12.04
C PHE A 350 -39.57 18.63 11.79
N ASP A 351 -39.81 19.69 11.00
CA ASP A 351 -41.13 20.33 10.73
C ASP A 351 -41.89 20.89 11.95
N CYS A 352 -41.32 20.80 13.15
CA CYS A 352 -41.98 21.16 14.41
C CYS A 352 -41.81 22.63 14.83
N TYR A 353 -40.79 23.34 14.31
CA TYR A 353 -40.36 24.67 14.75
C TYR A 353 -40.35 25.72 13.62
N SER A 354 -40.18 27.01 13.97
CA SER A 354 -39.97 28.09 12.99
C SER A 354 -39.27 29.31 13.60
N GLY A 355 -38.49 30.03 12.78
CA GLY A 355 -37.73 31.22 13.14
C GLY A 355 -36.26 30.93 13.44
N SER A 356 -35.38 31.85 13.02
CA SER A 356 -33.93 31.78 13.26
C SER A 356 -33.56 31.90 14.74
N GLU A 357 -32.44 31.28 15.12
CA GLU A 357 -31.90 31.19 16.47
C GLU A 357 -30.42 30.75 16.42
N THR A 358 -29.49 31.69 16.56
CA THR A 358 -28.07 31.37 16.74
C THR A 358 -27.76 30.96 18.17
N GLY A 359 -26.64 30.26 18.37
CA GLY A 359 -26.20 29.74 19.66
C GLY A 359 -26.89 28.42 20.06
N ILE A 360 -27.44 27.66 19.09
CA ILE A 360 -27.94 26.29 19.31
C ILE A 360 -26.78 25.36 19.70
N VAL A 361 -25.62 25.53 19.07
CA VAL A 361 -24.38 24.76 19.29
C VAL A 361 -23.38 25.53 20.14
N THR A 362 -22.39 24.83 20.70
CA THR A 362 -21.24 25.42 21.42
C THR A 362 -20.19 25.94 20.46
N ASN A 363 -19.37 26.89 20.93
CA ASN A 363 -18.23 27.43 20.17
C ASN A 363 -17.14 26.40 19.82
N THR A 364 -17.18 25.20 20.39
CA THR A 364 -16.26 24.10 20.08
C THR A 364 -17.03 22.83 19.77
N LEU A 365 -16.43 21.96 18.95
CA LEU A 365 -16.89 20.58 18.74
C LEU A 365 -16.79 19.72 20.01
N GLY A 366 -17.44 18.56 19.97
CA GLY A 366 -17.27 17.48 20.95
C GLY A 366 -15.96 16.70 20.75
N SER A 367 -15.70 15.73 21.63
CA SER A 367 -14.57 14.80 21.51
C SER A 367 -14.76 13.75 20.40
N ASP A 368 -15.89 13.80 19.71
CA ASP A 368 -16.33 12.99 18.57
C ASP A 368 -16.41 13.84 17.29
N GLY A 369 -15.70 14.98 17.25
CA GLY A 369 -15.63 15.86 16.07
C GLY A 369 -16.95 16.51 15.65
N ARG A 370 -18.02 16.40 16.44
CA ARG A 370 -19.40 16.77 16.04
C ARG A 370 -19.99 17.85 16.96
N PRO A 371 -21.05 18.58 16.56
CA PRO A 371 -21.56 19.72 17.34
C PRO A 371 -22.19 19.27 18.67
N VAL A 372 -22.08 20.12 19.69
CA VAL A 372 -22.63 19.87 21.04
C VAL A 372 -23.69 20.92 21.36
N PHE A 373 -24.82 20.47 21.91
CA PHE A 373 -25.96 21.33 22.23
C PHE A 373 -25.65 22.33 23.36
N ASN A 374 -25.82 23.62 23.09
CA ASN A 374 -25.52 24.70 24.01
C ASN A 374 -26.68 24.98 24.96
N SER A 375 -26.87 24.09 25.94
CA SER A 375 -27.88 24.27 27.00
C SER A 375 -27.77 25.59 27.79
N ALA A 376 -26.63 26.30 27.72
CA ALA A 376 -26.42 27.56 28.41
C ALA A 376 -27.05 28.78 27.69
N SER A 377 -27.20 28.74 26.36
CA SER A 377 -27.94 29.78 25.61
C SER A 377 -29.46 29.68 25.79
N ASN A 378 -29.94 28.50 26.21
CA ASN A 378 -31.36 28.10 26.29
C ASN A 378 -32.08 28.14 24.92
N PRO A 379 -31.70 27.29 23.95
CA PRO A 379 -32.37 27.20 22.64
C PRO A 379 -33.86 26.89 22.76
N THR A 380 -34.62 27.35 21.77
CA THR A 380 -36.08 27.22 21.65
C THR A 380 -36.55 26.79 20.24
N LYS A 381 -35.64 26.48 19.31
CA LYS A 381 -35.92 25.82 18.01
C LYS A 381 -35.52 24.34 17.96
N VAL A 382 -35.19 23.77 19.10
CA VAL A 382 -34.81 22.37 19.28
C VAL A 382 -35.51 21.87 20.55
N ALA A 383 -36.01 20.64 20.53
CA ALA A 383 -36.84 20.08 21.59
C ALA A 383 -36.05 19.78 22.87
N SER A 384 -34.80 19.30 22.73
CA SER A 384 -33.94 18.92 23.85
C SER A 384 -32.47 18.77 23.43
N ALA A 385 -31.57 18.68 24.40
CA ALA A 385 -30.20 18.25 24.16
C ALA A 385 -30.12 16.79 23.66
N ASP A 386 -31.06 15.95 24.14
CA ASP A 386 -31.12 14.53 23.80
C ASP A 386 -31.51 14.35 22.31
N SER A 387 -32.54 15.06 21.83
CA SER A 387 -32.93 15.07 20.42
C SER A 387 -31.88 15.71 19.52
N PHE A 388 -31.13 16.72 19.98
CA PHE A 388 -29.99 17.24 19.21
C PHE A 388 -28.87 16.21 19.03
N SER A 389 -28.70 15.27 19.97
CA SER A 389 -27.55 14.35 19.96
C SER A 389 -27.52 13.41 18.75
N SER A 390 -28.69 13.04 18.22
CA SER A 390 -28.86 12.17 17.05
C SER A 390 -28.71 12.89 15.71
N TRP A 391 -28.66 14.23 15.66
CA TRP A 391 -28.62 14.97 14.39
C TRP A 391 -27.44 14.53 13.51
N TYR A 392 -26.25 14.46 14.10
CA TYR A 392 -25.00 14.14 13.41
C TYR A 392 -24.38 12.82 13.87
N ARG A 393 -25.20 11.84 14.27
CA ARG A 393 -24.74 10.53 14.76
C ARG A 393 -25.72 9.44 14.29
N ALA A 394 -25.22 8.27 13.90
CA ALA A 394 -26.08 7.15 13.51
C ALA A 394 -26.99 6.72 14.66
N ASP A 395 -28.31 6.80 14.47
CA ASP A 395 -29.32 6.43 15.46
C ASP A 395 -30.46 5.65 14.78
N PRO A 396 -30.51 4.30 14.90
CA PRO A 396 -31.48 3.47 14.17
C PRO A 396 -32.93 3.66 14.64
N ASP A 397 -33.16 4.34 15.77
CA ASP A 397 -34.50 4.63 16.26
C ASP A 397 -35.06 5.91 15.63
N PHE A 398 -34.23 6.80 15.07
CA PHE A 398 -34.64 8.12 14.56
C PHE A 398 -34.15 8.48 13.14
N ASN A 399 -32.99 8.00 12.71
CA ASN A 399 -32.36 8.37 11.44
C ASN A 399 -31.80 7.17 10.64
N LEU A 400 -31.22 7.48 9.48
CA LEU A 400 -30.62 6.51 8.57
C LEU A 400 -29.45 7.15 7.82
N THR A 401 -28.23 6.78 8.18
CA THR A 401 -26.98 7.26 7.55
C THR A 401 -26.89 6.85 6.07
N ARG A 402 -26.35 7.74 5.24
CA ARG A 402 -26.11 7.54 3.80
C ARG A 402 -24.84 8.27 3.36
N ALA A 403 -23.88 7.51 2.84
CA ALA A 403 -22.79 8.04 2.03
C ALA A 403 -23.33 8.85 0.82
N GLY A 404 -22.53 9.80 0.34
CA GLY A 404 -22.80 10.57 -0.86
C GLY A 404 -21.69 11.57 -1.16
N THR A 405 -21.84 12.32 -2.25
CA THR A 405 -20.77 13.19 -2.78
C THR A 405 -21.33 14.57 -3.13
N LEU A 406 -20.59 15.64 -2.81
CA LEU A 406 -20.82 16.98 -3.35
C LEU A 406 -19.74 17.30 -4.38
N THR A 407 -20.14 17.58 -5.62
CA THR A 407 -19.24 18.05 -6.68
C THR A 407 -19.27 19.58 -6.77
N LEU A 408 -18.13 20.22 -6.60
CA LEU A 408 -17.94 21.66 -6.63
C LEU A 408 -17.20 22.06 -7.92
N PRO A 409 -17.86 22.68 -8.92
CA PRO A 409 -17.18 23.25 -10.09
C PRO A 409 -16.26 24.43 -9.74
N GLU A 410 -15.24 24.68 -10.58
CA GLU A 410 -14.34 25.82 -10.46
C GLU A 410 -15.10 27.15 -10.66
N ALA A 411 -14.86 28.09 -9.75
CA ALA A 411 -15.77 29.19 -9.46
C ALA A 411 -15.11 30.57 -9.63
N GLY A 412 -14.78 30.89 -10.88
CA GLY A 412 -14.42 32.23 -11.34
C GLY A 412 -12.94 32.63 -11.23
N MET A 413 -12.14 31.90 -10.46
CA MET A 413 -10.68 32.00 -10.38
C MET A 413 -10.08 30.61 -10.15
N THR A 414 -8.87 30.38 -10.64
CA THR A 414 -8.20 29.08 -10.54
C THR A 414 -8.01 28.66 -9.08
N GLY A 415 -8.45 27.46 -8.71
CA GLY A 415 -8.33 26.93 -7.35
C GLY A 415 -9.34 27.48 -6.33
N ARG A 416 -10.42 28.16 -6.77
CA ARG A 416 -11.64 28.39 -5.99
C ARG A 416 -12.75 27.52 -6.55
N TYR A 417 -13.45 26.78 -5.69
CA TYR A 417 -14.53 25.85 -6.04
C TYR A 417 -15.82 26.23 -5.31
N GLN A 418 -17.00 25.93 -5.87
CA GLN A 418 -18.28 26.33 -5.28
C GLN A 418 -19.42 25.33 -5.57
N PHE A 419 -20.03 24.79 -4.52
CA PHE A 419 -21.40 24.28 -4.56
C PHE A 419 -22.38 25.43 -4.32
N ASP A 420 -23.47 25.51 -5.08
CA ASP A 420 -24.52 26.52 -4.92
C ASP A 420 -25.82 26.00 -5.57
N SER A 421 -26.82 25.64 -4.77
CA SER A 421 -28.04 25.01 -5.26
C SER A 421 -29.32 25.64 -4.71
N ASP A 422 -30.13 26.20 -5.61
CA ASP A 422 -31.48 26.75 -5.36
C ASP A 422 -32.57 25.69 -5.07
N SER A 423 -32.18 24.41 -4.96
CA SER A 423 -33.09 23.25 -4.83
C SER A 423 -32.31 22.01 -4.34
N PHE A 424 -31.78 22.04 -3.11
CA PHE A 424 -30.90 20.99 -2.59
C PHE A 424 -31.67 19.81 -1.96
N PHE A 425 -31.83 18.71 -2.71
CA PHE A 425 -32.62 17.55 -2.29
C PHE A 425 -31.89 16.21 -2.55
N PRO A 426 -30.75 15.95 -1.88
CA PRO A 426 -29.87 14.81 -2.16
C PRO A 426 -30.57 13.44 -1.96
N LEU A 427 -31.44 13.33 -0.96
CA LEU A 427 -32.08 12.07 -0.56
C LEU A 427 -33.47 11.82 -1.18
N THR A 428 -33.92 12.62 -2.15
CA THR A 428 -35.23 12.40 -2.79
C THR A 428 -35.27 11.07 -3.54
N GLY A 429 -36.09 10.13 -3.06
CA GLY A 429 -36.16 8.75 -3.53
C GLY A 429 -35.09 7.80 -3.00
N GLN A 430 -34.33 8.22 -1.99
CA GLN A 430 -33.41 7.39 -1.21
C GLN A 430 -33.92 7.26 0.25
N GLY A 431 -33.12 6.66 1.13
CA GLY A 431 -33.41 6.60 2.58
C GLY A 431 -34.82 6.13 2.96
N TRP A 432 -35.54 6.91 3.76
CA TRP A 432 -36.95 6.70 4.16
C TRP A 432 -37.96 7.02 3.05
N ASP A 433 -37.53 7.68 1.98
CA ASP A 433 -38.36 8.12 0.85
C ASP A 433 -38.45 7.08 -0.29
N VAL A 434 -37.93 5.87 -0.07
CA VAL A 434 -38.10 4.74 -1.00
C VAL A 434 -39.52 4.19 -0.96
N THR A 435 -40.02 3.65 -2.08
CA THR A 435 -41.41 3.11 -2.18
C THR A 435 -41.66 1.83 -1.36
N ALA A 436 -40.66 1.29 -0.65
CA ALA A 436 -40.69 -0.03 -0.03
C ALA A 436 -39.82 -0.14 1.23
N CYS A 437 -40.11 0.61 2.28
CA CYS A 437 -39.37 0.67 3.56
C CYS A 437 -39.55 -0.58 4.46
N GLY A 438 -39.65 -1.77 3.88
CA GLY A 438 -39.89 -3.03 4.58
C GLY A 438 -41.18 -3.02 5.40
N ASN A 439 -41.05 -3.09 6.72
CA ASN A 439 -42.17 -3.00 7.68
C ASN A 439 -42.38 -1.59 8.26
N ALA A 440 -41.50 -0.63 7.97
CA ALA A 440 -41.58 0.73 8.49
C ALA A 440 -42.56 1.60 7.68
N MET A 441 -43.06 2.67 8.30
CA MET A 441 -43.77 3.72 7.57
C MET A 441 -42.74 4.60 6.84
N CYS A 442 -42.74 4.51 5.51
CA CYS A 442 -42.00 5.43 4.63
C CYS A 442 -42.42 6.88 4.86
N GLU A 443 -41.51 7.80 4.55
CA GLU A 443 -41.84 9.21 4.50
C GLU A 443 -42.84 9.53 3.36
N SER A 444 -43.57 10.63 3.50
CA SER A 444 -44.32 11.24 2.40
C SER A 444 -43.50 12.37 1.80
N ARG A 445 -43.52 12.52 0.47
CA ARG A 445 -42.82 13.60 -0.23
C ARG A 445 -43.61 14.91 -0.21
N TYR A 446 -42.89 16.03 -0.31
CA TYR A 446 -43.48 17.37 -0.26
C TYR A 446 -43.13 18.22 -1.47
N ASN A 447 -43.84 19.34 -1.64
CA ASN A 447 -43.61 20.27 -2.76
C ASN A 447 -42.97 21.55 -2.22
N ASP A 448 -41.83 21.92 -2.81
CA ASP A 448 -41.12 23.19 -2.64
C ASP A 448 -41.96 24.37 -3.16
N SER A 449 -41.82 25.53 -2.53
CA SER A 449 -42.36 26.80 -3.02
C SER A 449 -41.67 27.30 -4.31
N ASN A 450 -40.42 26.91 -4.58
CA ASN A 450 -39.72 27.20 -5.85
C ASN A 450 -40.23 26.34 -7.02
N GLY A 451 -41.07 25.32 -6.76
CA GLY A 451 -41.72 24.50 -7.78
C GLY A 451 -41.14 23.09 -7.96
N SER A 452 -40.08 22.74 -7.23
CA SER A 452 -39.60 21.36 -7.09
C SER A 452 -40.63 20.51 -6.33
N GLY A 453 -41.46 19.80 -7.08
CA GLY A 453 -42.45 18.89 -6.49
C GLY A 453 -41.81 17.58 -6.00
N ASN A 454 -42.45 16.94 -5.02
CA ASN A 454 -42.20 15.55 -4.62
C ASN A 454 -40.75 15.26 -4.14
N GLN A 455 -40.30 16.01 -3.13
CA GLN A 455 -38.95 15.98 -2.51
C GLN A 455 -38.95 15.51 -1.04
N ASN A 456 -37.78 15.08 -0.55
CA ASN A 456 -37.40 14.92 0.86
C ASN A 456 -36.93 16.28 1.44
N PHE A 457 -37.24 16.58 2.70
CA PHE A 457 -36.95 17.84 3.41
C PHE A 457 -36.45 17.64 4.86
N PHE A 458 -36.02 16.43 5.24
CA PHE A 458 -35.69 16.13 6.64
C PHE A 458 -34.38 15.36 6.73
N PHE A 459 -33.28 16.04 6.48
CA PHE A 459 -31.95 15.44 6.50
C PHE A 459 -30.92 16.40 7.10
N THR A 460 -29.88 15.84 7.69
CA THR A 460 -28.63 16.57 7.95
C THR A 460 -27.59 16.19 6.92
N SER A 461 -26.66 17.10 6.64
CA SER A 461 -25.41 16.77 5.95
C SER A 461 -24.19 17.20 6.76
N GLU A 462 -23.17 16.37 6.73
CA GLU A 462 -21.88 16.56 7.37
C GLU A 462 -20.78 16.46 6.30
N VAL A 463 -20.02 17.54 6.13
CA VAL A 463 -18.99 17.68 5.08
C VAL A 463 -17.69 18.08 5.73
N ARG A 464 -16.64 17.28 5.56
CA ARG A 464 -15.27 17.58 6.02
C ARG A 464 -14.36 17.84 4.83
N PHE A 465 -13.39 18.73 5.02
CA PHE A 465 -12.36 18.99 4.03
C PHE A 465 -11.11 19.60 4.69
N TRP A 466 -9.93 19.18 4.24
CA TRP A 466 -8.64 19.57 4.80
C TRP A 466 -7.90 20.51 3.86
N PHE A 467 -7.34 21.60 4.39
CA PHE A 467 -6.69 22.62 3.59
C PHE A 467 -5.35 23.07 4.20
N GLU A 468 -4.37 23.31 3.34
CA GLU A 468 -3.16 24.03 3.73
C GLU A 468 -3.49 25.53 3.79
N TYR A 469 -3.42 26.11 4.98
CA TYR A 469 -3.75 27.52 5.20
C TYR A 469 -2.67 28.44 4.62
N ALA A 470 -2.98 29.20 3.57
CA ALA A 470 -2.08 30.13 2.90
C ALA A 470 -2.18 31.57 3.45
N GLY A 471 -3.22 31.90 4.20
CA GLY A 471 -3.42 33.23 4.79
C GLY A 471 -4.20 34.21 3.92
N ASN A 472 -5.10 33.71 3.07
CA ASN A 472 -5.99 34.51 2.21
C ASN A 472 -7.33 33.83 1.89
N GLU A 473 -7.70 32.82 2.66
CA GLU A 473 -8.91 32.01 2.50
C GLU A 473 -10.17 32.80 2.88
N LEU A 474 -10.99 33.07 1.87
CA LEU A 474 -12.37 33.52 2.04
C LEU A 474 -13.30 32.36 1.70
N LEU A 475 -14.17 31.97 2.64
CA LEU A 475 -15.19 30.95 2.45
C LEU A 475 -16.60 31.56 2.67
N GLU A 476 -17.53 31.20 1.80
CA GLU A 476 -18.92 31.68 1.75
C GLU A 476 -19.88 30.48 1.81
N PHE A 477 -20.92 30.60 2.63
CA PHE A 477 -21.88 29.54 2.93
C PHE A 477 -23.31 30.09 2.87
N SER A 478 -24.30 29.24 2.64
CA SER A 478 -25.70 29.59 2.91
C SER A 478 -26.54 28.38 3.28
N GLY A 479 -27.53 28.61 4.16
CA GLY A 479 -28.45 27.61 4.66
C GLY A 479 -29.92 28.03 4.56
N ASP A 480 -30.73 27.08 4.10
CA ASP A 480 -32.17 26.89 4.31
C ASP A 480 -32.21 25.40 4.76
N ASP A 481 -32.49 25.02 6.02
CA ASP A 481 -32.50 25.82 7.26
C ASP A 481 -31.07 26.05 7.82
N ASP A 482 -30.59 25.21 8.74
CA ASP A 482 -29.41 25.48 9.58
C ASP A 482 -28.07 25.16 8.89
N VAL A 483 -27.04 25.99 9.13
CA VAL A 483 -25.62 25.71 8.79
C VAL A 483 -24.67 26.20 9.91
N TRP A 484 -23.81 25.30 10.40
CA TRP A 484 -22.69 25.59 11.29
C TRP A 484 -21.37 25.23 10.61
N VAL A 485 -20.37 26.11 10.72
CA VAL A 485 -19.02 25.87 10.20
C VAL A 485 -18.02 25.95 11.35
N PHE A 486 -17.18 24.93 11.47
CA PHE A 486 -16.05 24.90 12.39
C PHE A 486 -14.74 24.79 11.61
N ILE A 487 -13.68 25.42 12.12
CA ILE A 487 -12.31 25.34 11.60
C ILE A 487 -11.40 25.11 12.81
N ASP A 488 -10.52 24.10 12.77
CA ASP A 488 -9.73 23.68 13.95
C ASP A 488 -10.61 23.52 15.22
N GLY A 489 -11.74 22.82 15.03
CA GLY A 489 -12.77 22.60 16.04
C GLY A 489 -13.46 23.86 16.59
N GLN A 490 -13.13 25.07 16.13
CA GLN A 490 -13.72 26.35 16.59
C GLN A 490 -14.88 26.78 15.68
N LEU A 491 -16.03 27.10 16.26
CA LEU A 491 -17.18 27.64 15.54
C LEU A 491 -16.83 29.02 14.96
N VAL A 492 -16.98 29.16 13.64
CA VAL A 492 -16.71 30.39 12.90
C VAL A 492 -17.95 30.99 12.24
N VAL A 493 -18.90 30.16 11.79
CA VAL A 493 -20.18 30.60 11.19
C VAL A 493 -21.33 29.85 11.87
N ASP A 494 -22.39 30.58 12.23
CA ASP A 494 -23.61 30.07 12.86
C ASP A 494 -24.83 30.69 12.17
N ILE A 495 -25.43 29.90 11.29
CA ILE A 495 -26.69 30.16 10.59
C ILE A 495 -27.71 29.20 11.23
N GLY A 496 -28.14 29.50 12.45
CA GLY A 496 -29.00 28.62 13.25
C GLY A 496 -30.49 28.96 13.20
N GLY A 497 -31.32 27.93 13.40
CA GLY A 497 -32.78 27.97 13.47
C GLY A 497 -33.47 27.85 12.11
N VAL A 498 -34.80 27.74 12.13
CA VAL A 498 -35.61 27.47 10.94
C VAL A 498 -35.93 28.75 10.18
N HIS A 499 -35.37 28.93 8.99
CA HIS A 499 -35.44 30.16 8.20
C HIS A 499 -35.21 29.94 6.69
N GLY A 500 -35.90 30.73 5.87
CA GLY A 500 -35.54 30.85 4.45
C GLY A 500 -34.13 31.42 4.26
N ARG A 501 -33.43 30.94 3.22
CA ARG A 501 -32.02 31.12 2.86
C ARG A 501 -31.32 32.34 3.48
N LEU A 502 -30.36 32.09 4.37
CA LEU A 502 -29.42 33.08 4.89
C LEU A 502 -27.99 32.81 4.39
N ASP A 503 -27.23 33.87 4.11
CA ASP A 503 -25.81 33.82 3.76
C ASP A 503 -24.91 34.09 4.99
N GLY A 504 -23.77 33.41 5.05
CA GLY A 504 -22.68 33.67 5.99
C GLY A 504 -21.31 33.55 5.32
N SER A 505 -20.28 34.15 5.90
CA SER A 505 -18.91 34.07 5.34
C SER A 505 -17.84 34.26 6.40
N ILE A 506 -16.67 33.70 6.15
CA ILE A 506 -15.49 33.80 7.01
C ILE A 506 -14.26 34.15 6.16
N ASP A 507 -13.52 35.18 6.61
CA ASP A 507 -12.18 35.48 6.13
C ASP A 507 -11.21 34.95 7.18
N ILE A 508 -10.53 33.84 6.86
CA ILE A 508 -9.70 33.13 7.85
C ILE A 508 -8.48 33.99 8.23
N ALA A 509 -7.99 34.86 7.35
CA ALA A 509 -6.86 35.74 7.64
C ALA A 509 -7.21 36.82 8.68
N ASP A 510 -8.41 37.41 8.59
CA ASP A 510 -8.90 38.38 9.58
C ASP A 510 -9.26 37.70 10.92
N CYS A 511 -9.69 36.43 10.91
CA CYS A 511 -10.04 35.66 12.11
C CYS A 511 -8.88 34.95 12.82
N ASN A 512 -7.72 34.84 12.17
CA ASN A 512 -6.54 34.18 12.72
C ASN A 512 -5.69 35.12 13.58
N HIS A 513 -6.25 35.54 14.71
CA HIS A 513 -5.62 36.47 15.63
C HIS A 513 -5.76 36.01 17.09
N ALA A 514 -4.66 35.61 17.73
CA ALA A 514 -4.59 35.25 19.14
C ALA A 514 -4.76 36.44 20.13
N ASN A 515 -5.62 37.42 19.81
CA ASN A 515 -5.87 38.62 20.59
C ASN A 515 -7.26 39.22 20.33
N THR A 516 -8.21 38.80 21.18
CA THR A 516 -9.61 39.27 21.45
C THR A 516 -9.95 40.78 21.31
N ALA A 517 -8.99 41.64 20.99
CA ALA A 517 -9.14 43.08 20.78
C ALA A 517 -9.11 43.51 19.29
N MET A 518 -8.94 42.59 18.34
CA MET A 518 -8.81 42.86 16.90
C MET A 518 -9.76 42.05 16.00
N ASN A 519 -10.54 41.14 16.57
CA ASN A 519 -11.38 40.15 15.89
C ASN A 519 -12.33 40.84 14.90
N ALA A 520 -12.34 40.38 13.64
CA ALA A 520 -13.26 40.91 12.65
C ALA A 520 -14.72 40.52 12.97
N ALA A 521 -15.66 41.32 12.50
CA ALA A 521 -17.10 41.13 12.78
C ALA A 521 -17.71 39.89 12.08
N SER A 522 -16.92 39.18 11.28
CA SER A 522 -17.22 37.89 10.65
C SER A 522 -16.93 36.68 11.56
N CYS A 523 -16.10 36.83 12.59
CA CYS A 523 -15.57 35.72 13.38
C CYS A 523 -16.37 35.50 14.67
N ILE A 524 -16.87 34.28 14.89
CA ILE A 524 -17.48 33.89 16.18
C ILE A 524 -16.41 33.54 17.23
N SER A 525 -15.27 32.98 16.80
CA SER A 525 -14.14 32.55 17.63
C SER A 525 -12.82 32.98 16.99
N ASP A 526 -11.77 33.14 17.80
CA ASP A 526 -10.40 33.39 17.30
C ASP A 526 -9.75 32.08 16.84
N LEU A 527 -9.13 32.08 15.67
CA LEU A 527 -8.32 30.97 15.17
C LEU A 527 -6.84 31.18 15.51
N SER A 528 -6.06 30.09 15.58
CA SER A 528 -4.62 30.11 15.93
C SER A 528 -3.75 29.38 14.89
N LEU A 529 -4.14 29.49 13.62
CA LEU A 529 -3.55 28.76 12.50
C LEU A 529 -2.16 29.32 12.12
N THR A 530 -1.30 28.48 11.56
CA THR A 530 -0.01 28.90 10.99
C THR A 530 0.02 28.68 9.49
N VAL A 531 0.54 29.67 8.74
CA VAL A 531 0.64 29.57 7.27
C VAL A 531 1.53 28.39 6.87
N GLY A 532 1.02 27.51 6.00
CA GLY A 532 1.63 26.23 5.64
C GLY A 532 1.29 25.06 6.58
N GLY A 533 0.39 25.25 7.54
CA GLY A 533 -0.20 24.16 8.33
C GLY A 533 -1.48 23.61 7.68
N ILE A 534 -1.74 22.32 7.89
CA ILE A 534 -2.94 21.61 7.42
C ILE A 534 -4.01 21.69 8.51
N TYR A 535 -5.24 22.05 8.14
CA TYR A 535 -6.37 22.20 9.06
C TYR A 535 -7.65 21.61 8.49
N GLU A 536 -8.47 21.04 9.36
CA GLU A 536 -9.86 20.69 9.05
C GLU A 536 -10.73 21.95 9.00
N ALA A 537 -11.60 22.02 7.99
CA ALA A 537 -12.87 22.71 8.08
C ALA A 537 -14.01 21.70 7.95
N VAL A 538 -15.01 21.81 8.83
CA VAL A 538 -16.19 20.94 8.83
C VAL A 538 -17.47 21.77 8.81
N VAL A 539 -18.42 21.34 7.97
CA VAL A 539 -19.70 21.99 7.75
C VAL A 539 -20.82 21.04 8.13
N PHE A 540 -21.66 21.49 9.07
CA PHE A 540 -22.83 20.78 9.57
C PHE A 540 -24.07 21.54 9.11
N GLN A 541 -24.88 20.92 8.25
CA GLN A 541 -26.11 21.50 7.72
C GLN A 541 -27.31 20.66 8.16
N ALA A 542 -28.48 21.28 8.32
CA ALA A 542 -29.75 20.59 8.55
C ALA A 542 -30.88 21.23 7.72
N GLU A 543 -31.45 20.44 6.81
CA GLU A 543 -32.71 20.76 6.15
C GLU A 543 -33.83 20.12 6.98
N ARG A 544 -34.76 20.95 7.49
CA ARG A 544 -35.80 20.50 8.40
C ARG A 544 -37.14 21.20 8.26
N HIS A 545 -37.38 21.98 7.21
CA HIS A 545 -38.67 22.62 6.98
C HIS A 545 -39.04 22.80 5.50
N ARG A 546 -40.26 22.36 5.17
CA ARG A 546 -40.77 22.17 3.80
C ARG A 546 -41.16 23.46 3.05
N THR A 547 -40.32 24.49 3.09
CA THR A 547 -40.58 25.79 2.43
C THR A 547 -39.75 25.95 1.17
N GLN A 548 -38.43 25.82 1.29
CA GLN A 548 -37.39 25.76 0.24
C GLN A 548 -36.29 24.81 0.76
N SER A 549 -35.26 24.53 -0.02
CA SER A 549 -34.00 23.96 0.48
C SER A 549 -32.85 24.51 -0.34
N GLN A 550 -31.88 25.12 0.32
CA GLN A 550 -30.84 25.90 -0.33
C GLN A 550 -29.51 25.74 0.40
N TYR A 551 -28.48 25.34 -0.34
CA TYR A 551 -27.16 25.10 0.21
C TYR A 551 -26.06 25.65 -0.69
N ARG A 552 -25.08 26.32 -0.07
CA ARG A 552 -23.86 26.82 -0.70
C ARG A 552 -22.66 26.51 0.19
N LEU A 553 -21.58 26.10 -0.47
CA LEU A 553 -20.25 25.91 0.10
C LEU A 553 -19.21 26.36 -0.92
N THR A 554 -18.24 27.17 -0.51
CA THR A 554 -17.07 27.50 -1.34
C THR A 554 -15.78 26.99 -0.71
N LEU A 555 -14.85 26.54 -1.53
CA LEU A 555 -13.48 26.18 -1.15
C LEU A 555 -12.50 27.11 -1.85
N THR A 556 -11.42 27.50 -1.19
CA THR A 556 -10.34 28.32 -1.75
C THR A 556 -9.00 27.69 -1.36
N ASN A 557 -8.01 27.66 -2.28
CA ASN A 557 -6.69 27.03 -2.09
C ASN A 557 -6.69 25.50 -1.87
N PHE A 558 -7.86 24.86 -2.00
CA PHE A 558 -8.12 23.48 -1.59
C PHE A 558 -7.42 22.39 -2.44
N ASN A 559 -7.02 22.68 -3.68
CA ASN A 559 -6.45 21.65 -4.56
C ASN A 559 -5.02 21.23 -4.12
N ARG A 560 -4.94 20.17 -3.31
CA ARG A 560 -3.85 19.19 -3.39
C ARG A 560 -4.31 18.03 -4.27
N ALA A 561 -3.35 17.30 -4.81
CA ALA A 561 -3.52 16.44 -5.96
C ALA A 561 -2.62 15.21 -5.80
N PRO A 562 -3.12 14.00 -6.10
CA PRO A 562 -2.32 12.80 -6.02
C PRO A 562 -1.12 12.89 -6.97
N SER A 563 -0.06 12.23 -6.59
CA SER A 563 1.14 12.06 -7.37
C SER A 563 0.91 10.95 -8.39
N GLN A 564 0.97 11.27 -9.67
CA GLN A 564 1.13 10.25 -10.69
C GLN A 564 2.63 10.00 -10.87
N CYS A 565 3.08 8.83 -10.44
CA CYS A 565 4.43 8.35 -10.63
C CYS A 565 4.55 7.58 -11.94
N THR A 566 5.59 7.88 -12.72
CA THR A 566 5.91 7.20 -13.97
C THR A 566 7.40 6.88 -14.06
N ASP A 567 7.69 5.68 -14.54
CA ASP A 567 9.01 5.14 -14.90
C ASP A 567 9.78 6.09 -15.86
N MET A 568 11.11 6.19 -15.74
CA MET A 568 11.96 7.23 -16.35
C MET A 568 12.88 6.73 -17.48
N CYS A 569 12.30 6.04 -18.46
CA CYS A 569 13.03 5.46 -19.57
C CYS A 569 14.10 6.38 -20.20
N GLY A 570 15.36 5.93 -20.12
CA GLY A 570 16.56 6.59 -20.59
C GLY A 570 17.51 7.08 -19.48
N ASP A 571 17.31 6.73 -18.21
CA ASP A 571 18.10 7.25 -17.08
C ASP A 571 19.34 6.41 -16.66
N SER A 572 19.48 5.19 -17.18
CA SER A 572 20.49 4.14 -16.86
C SER A 572 20.21 3.27 -15.63
N MET A 573 18.98 3.26 -15.13
CA MET A 573 18.47 2.32 -14.12
C MET A 573 17.23 1.62 -14.69
N VAL A 574 17.03 0.34 -14.35
CA VAL A 574 15.80 -0.37 -14.68
C VAL A 574 14.82 -0.17 -13.52
N SER A 575 13.73 0.58 -13.74
CA SER A 575 12.62 0.68 -12.78
C SER A 575 11.73 -0.57 -12.84
N SER A 576 10.67 -0.61 -12.02
CA SER A 576 9.85 -1.82 -11.89
C SER A 576 9.07 -2.18 -13.16
N ARG A 577 8.58 -1.18 -13.92
CA ARG A 577 7.79 -1.42 -15.14
C ARG A 577 8.62 -1.38 -16.43
N GLU A 578 9.96 -1.35 -16.30
CA GLU A 578 10.89 -1.35 -17.42
C GLU A 578 11.51 -2.73 -17.61
N ALA A 579 11.50 -3.23 -18.84
CA ALA A 579 12.16 -4.51 -19.15
C ALA A 579 13.69 -4.34 -19.29
N CYS A 580 14.14 -3.13 -19.63
CA CYS A 580 15.53 -2.79 -19.83
C CYS A 580 15.73 -1.27 -19.73
N ASP A 581 16.94 -0.84 -19.38
CA ASP A 581 17.38 0.54 -19.60
C ASP A 581 18.90 0.59 -19.85
N LEU A 582 19.29 1.21 -20.97
CA LEU A 582 20.67 1.43 -21.41
C LEU A 582 21.00 2.94 -21.44
N GLY A 583 20.22 3.76 -20.73
CA GLY A 583 20.33 5.20 -20.65
C GLY A 583 20.11 5.89 -21.99
N SER A 584 20.99 6.84 -22.33
CA SER A 584 21.00 7.51 -23.63
C SER A 584 21.30 6.59 -24.84
N ASN A 585 21.45 5.29 -24.63
CA ASN A 585 21.62 4.29 -25.68
C ASN A 585 20.30 3.54 -26.02
N ASN A 586 19.20 3.82 -25.32
CA ASN A 586 17.87 3.33 -25.67
C ASN A 586 17.47 3.77 -27.09
N GLY A 587 17.08 2.81 -27.93
CA GLY A 587 16.82 3.02 -29.36
C GLY A 587 18.04 3.46 -30.16
N SER A 588 19.27 3.23 -29.67
CA SER A 588 20.50 3.43 -30.44
C SER A 588 20.88 2.22 -31.31
N GLY A 589 20.03 1.18 -31.33
CA GLY A 589 19.97 0.23 -32.42
C GLY A 589 19.54 0.92 -33.72
N ASP A 590 20.32 0.79 -34.79
CA ASP A 590 19.96 1.29 -36.13
C ASP A 590 19.02 0.34 -36.88
N GLY A 591 18.25 -0.46 -36.13
CA GLY A 591 17.55 -1.66 -36.62
C GLY A 591 18.45 -2.91 -36.68
N SER A 592 19.55 -2.95 -35.93
CA SER A 592 20.45 -4.12 -35.83
C SER A 592 20.83 -4.55 -34.39
N ALA A 593 20.32 -3.86 -33.35
CA ALA A 593 20.64 -4.16 -31.95
C ALA A 593 19.74 -5.26 -31.38
N TYR A 594 19.91 -6.47 -31.92
CA TYR A 594 19.35 -7.70 -31.37
C TYR A 594 19.78 -7.89 -29.90
N GLY A 595 18.83 -8.06 -28.98
CA GLY A 595 19.09 -7.99 -27.53
C GLY A 595 19.30 -6.58 -26.96
N GLY A 596 18.89 -5.55 -27.71
CA GLY A 596 18.94 -4.14 -27.32
C GLY A 596 17.70 -3.65 -26.57
N CYS A 597 17.68 -2.37 -26.22
CA CYS A 597 16.57 -1.72 -25.54
C CYS A 597 15.97 -0.58 -26.37
N THR A 598 14.65 -0.52 -26.49
CA THR A 598 13.94 0.51 -27.27
C THR A 598 13.86 1.85 -26.54
N THR A 599 13.44 2.92 -27.22
CA THR A 599 13.09 4.21 -26.59
C THR A 599 11.85 4.18 -25.69
N SER A 600 11.27 2.99 -25.45
CA SER A 600 10.12 2.79 -24.56
C SER A 600 10.43 1.75 -23.46
N CYS A 601 11.70 1.40 -23.28
CA CYS A 601 12.21 0.49 -22.25
C CYS A 601 11.59 -0.92 -22.25
N THR A 602 11.08 -1.31 -23.42
CA THR A 602 10.91 -2.71 -23.84
C THR A 602 12.16 -3.14 -24.62
N PHE A 603 12.44 -4.45 -24.65
CA PHE A 603 13.48 -5.00 -25.52
C PHE A 603 13.23 -4.73 -27.03
N GLU A 604 14.31 -4.59 -27.80
CA GLU A 604 14.32 -4.89 -29.24
C GLU A 604 14.39 -6.43 -29.44
N PRO A 605 14.01 -7.00 -30.61
CA PRO A 605 14.03 -8.45 -30.86
C PRO A 605 15.26 -9.19 -30.31
N TYR A 606 15.04 -10.31 -29.62
CA TYR A 606 16.08 -10.99 -28.85
C TYR A 606 15.77 -12.48 -28.65
N CYS A 607 16.84 -13.27 -28.55
CA CYS A 607 16.73 -14.70 -28.21
C CYS A 607 16.13 -14.85 -26.80
N GLY A 608 14.90 -15.33 -26.73
CA GLY A 608 14.11 -15.49 -25.50
C GLY A 608 12.65 -15.07 -25.63
N ASP A 609 12.24 -14.39 -26.71
CA ASP A 609 10.86 -13.90 -26.85
C ASP A 609 9.88 -14.90 -27.51
N GLY A 610 10.38 -16.03 -28.02
CA GLY A 610 9.58 -17.06 -28.69
C GLY A 610 9.16 -16.72 -30.13
N VAL A 611 9.70 -15.65 -30.73
CA VAL A 611 9.38 -15.17 -32.08
C VAL A 611 10.60 -15.31 -32.98
N VAL A 612 10.61 -16.31 -33.88
CA VAL A 612 11.79 -16.61 -34.72
C VAL A 612 12.17 -15.45 -35.65
N ASP A 613 13.07 -14.58 -35.20
CA ASP A 613 13.38 -13.30 -35.83
C ASP A 613 14.52 -13.45 -36.86
N THR A 614 14.19 -14.21 -37.91
CA THR A 614 15.06 -14.55 -39.05
C THR A 614 15.72 -13.35 -39.75
N GLY A 615 15.31 -12.11 -39.47
CA GLY A 615 15.97 -10.90 -39.91
C GLY A 615 17.33 -10.66 -39.25
N PHE A 616 17.51 -11.13 -38.01
CA PHE A 616 18.72 -10.94 -37.18
C PHE A 616 19.63 -12.17 -37.17
N GLY A 617 19.21 -13.28 -37.80
CA GLY A 617 20.00 -14.49 -37.98
C GLY A 617 19.53 -15.70 -37.17
N GLU A 618 18.38 -15.61 -36.50
CA GLU A 618 17.77 -16.74 -35.82
C GLU A 618 17.38 -17.88 -36.78
N VAL A 619 17.46 -19.09 -36.24
CA VAL A 619 17.04 -20.35 -36.88
C VAL A 619 15.85 -20.96 -36.12
N CYS A 620 15.70 -20.64 -34.85
CA CYS A 620 14.62 -20.99 -33.95
C CYS A 620 14.58 -19.99 -32.80
N ASP A 621 13.46 -19.96 -32.09
CA ASP A 621 13.34 -19.49 -30.71
C ASP A 621 12.25 -20.36 -30.05
N ASP A 622 12.48 -20.87 -28.83
CA ASP A 622 11.48 -21.58 -28.02
C ASP A 622 11.29 -20.98 -26.60
N GLY A 623 11.63 -19.70 -26.44
CA GLY A 623 11.48 -18.87 -25.26
C GLY A 623 12.56 -19.10 -24.20
N LEU A 624 12.88 -20.36 -23.90
CA LEU A 624 13.95 -20.70 -22.97
C LEU A 624 15.28 -20.93 -23.68
N ASN A 625 15.27 -21.49 -24.89
CA ASN A 625 16.45 -21.68 -25.73
C ASN A 625 17.57 -22.50 -25.03
N LEU A 626 17.16 -23.52 -24.24
CA LEU A 626 18.03 -24.45 -23.50
C LEU A 626 18.09 -25.86 -24.15
N GLY A 627 17.81 -25.94 -25.45
CA GLY A 627 17.55 -27.16 -26.19
C GLY A 627 18.78 -27.98 -26.59
N VAL A 628 19.29 -28.81 -25.68
CA VAL A 628 20.41 -29.75 -25.92
C VAL A 628 20.11 -30.91 -26.91
N GLY A 629 18.94 -30.94 -27.54
CA GLY A 629 18.48 -32.03 -28.41
C GLY A 629 17.89 -31.54 -29.73
N SER A 630 17.85 -32.40 -30.75
CA SER A 630 17.60 -32.08 -32.18
C SER A 630 16.18 -31.57 -32.55
N SER A 631 15.49 -30.91 -31.61
CA SER A 631 14.18 -30.27 -31.79
C SER A 631 13.90 -29.15 -30.78
N GLY A 632 14.83 -28.83 -29.87
CA GLY A 632 14.78 -27.62 -29.04
C GLY A 632 15.81 -26.61 -29.55
N CYS A 633 15.63 -25.35 -29.25
CA CYS A 633 16.52 -24.29 -29.70
C CYS A 633 17.72 -24.14 -28.76
N ALA A 634 18.94 -24.01 -29.30
CA ALA A 634 20.15 -23.85 -28.51
C ALA A 634 20.34 -22.39 -28.04
N PRO A 635 21.14 -22.14 -26.99
CA PRO A 635 21.36 -20.80 -26.46
C PRO A 635 21.83 -19.82 -27.54
N GLY A 636 21.21 -18.64 -27.60
CA GLY A 636 21.51 -17.64 -28.63
C GLY A 636 20.81 -17.85 -29.99
N CYS A 637 19.93 -18.84 -30.12
CA CYS A 637 18.92 -18.96 -31.18
C CYS A 637 19.44 -19.26 -32.61
N ARG A 638 20.71 -19.66 -32.74
CA ARG A 638 21.38 -19.91 -34.04
C ARG A 638 21.30 -21.35 -34.53
N SER A 639 20.85 -22.28 -33.69
CA SER A 639 20.95 -23.73 -33.92
C SER A 639 19.85 -24.49 -33.18
N VAL A 640 19.52 -25.69 -33.68
CA VAL A 640 18.49 -26.58 -33.11
C VAL A 640 19.16 -27.86 -32.62
N GLY A 641 19.22 -28.03 -31.30
CA GLY A 641 20.11 -29.00 -30.66
C GLY A 641 21.53 -28.49 -30.51
N ALA A 642 22.31 -29.16 -29.66
CA ALA A 642 23.66 -28.74 -29.32
C ALA A 642 24.62 -28.71 -30.53
N SER A 643 25.53 -27.74 -30.57
CA SER A 643 26.22 -27.35 -31.80
C SER A 643 27.57 -26.66 -31.65
N CYS A 644 28.62 -27.45 -31.38
CA CYS A 644 30.02 -27.04 -31.46
C CYS A 644 30.34 -25.97 -32.53
N GLY A 645 30.89 -24.85 -32.04
CA GLY A 645 31.25 -23.66 -32.79
C GLY A 645 30.22 -22.54 -32.71
N ASP A 646 29.29 -22.56 -31.75
CA ASP A 646 28.29 -21.50 -31.54
C ASP A 646 28.68 -20.45 -30.48
N GLY A 647 29.67 -20.78 -29.63
CA GLY A 647 30.22 -19.93 -28.58
C GLY A 647 29.76 -20.28 -27.15
N VAL A 648 28.97 -21.35 -26.95
CA VAL A 648 28.39 -21.70 -25.64
C VAL A 648 28.68 -23.17 -25.30
N VAL A 649 29.45 -23.44 -24.25
CA VAL A 649 29.85 -24.83 -23.90
C VAL A 649 28.68 -25.65 -23.34
N GLN A 650 28.18 -26.61 -24.12
CA GLN A 650 26.99 -27.40 -23.78
C GLN A 650 27.37 -28.75 -23.14
N VAL A 651 27.82 -28.67 -21.88
CA VAL A 651 28.41 -29.82 -21.14
C VAL A 651 27.53 -31.06 -21.06
N ASP A 652 26.21 -30.92 -20.97
CA ASP A 652 25.25 -32.05 -20.95
C ASP A 652 25.09 -32.75 -22.31
N ALA A 653 25.49 -32.10 -23.40
CA ALA A 653 25.60 -32.72 -24.73
C ALA A 653 26.95 -33.43 -24.95
N GLY A 654 27.94 -33.16 -24.10
CA GLY A 654 29.27 -33.80 -24.11
C GLY A 654 30.44 -32.86 -24.43
N GLU A 655 30.18 -31.58 -24.67
CA GLU A 655 31.19 -30.57 -24.99
C GLU A 655 32.07 -30.24 -23.79
N GLN A 656 33.35 -29.96 -24.06
CA GLN A 656 34.36 -29.62 -23.04
C GLN A 656 34.88 -28.18 -23.21
N CYS A 657 34.65 -27.60 -24.38
CA CYS A 657 34.96 -26.24 -24.77
C CYS A 657 34.03 -25.84 -25.93
N ASP A 658 33.94 -24.55 -26.21
CA ASP A 658 33.47 -23.95 -27.46
C ASP A 658 34.11 -22.55 -27.51
N ASP A 659 34.64 -22.15 -28.66
CA ASP A 659 35.29 -20.83 -28.88
C ASP A 659 34.65 -20.02 -30.02
N GLY A 660 33.48 -20.44 -30.50
CA GLY A 660 32.79 -19.86 -31.67
C GLY A 660 33.37 -20.31 -33.01
N GLY A 661 34.13 -21.41 -33.02
CA GLY A 661 34.78 -21.97 -34.20
C GLY A 661 34.71 -23.49 -34.28
N THR A 662 35.18 -24.01 -35.41
CA THR A 662 35.46 -25.44 -35.63
C THR A 662 36.76 -25.60 -36.42
N GLU A 663 37.74 -24.72 -36.16
CA GLU A 663 39.11 -24.94 -36.64
C GLU A 663 39.79 -26.00 -35.73
N THR A 664 41.10 -26.20 -35.84
CA THR A 664 41.79 -27.25 -35.09
C THR A 664 43.24 -26.83 -34.89
N GLY A 665 43.68 -26.70 -33.64
CA GLY A 665 44.99 -26.21 -33.23
C GLY A 665 44.99 -24.84 -32.53
N ASP A 666 43.82 -24.31 -32.15
CA ASP A 666 43.59 -23.07 -31.41
C ASP A 666 43.16 -23.27 -29.95
N GLY A 667 42.58 -24.42 -29.60
CA GLY A 667 42.24 -24.79 -28.23
C GLY A 667 41.02 -25.71 -28.07
N CYS A 668 40.11 -25.69 -29.03
CA CYS A 668 38.93 -26.54 -29.08
C CYS A 668 38.85 -27.24 -30.44
N ASP A 669 38.63 -28.55 -30.47
CA ASP A 669 38.49 -29.27 -31.75
C ASP A 669 37.07 -29.22 -32.32
N ALA A 670 36.90 -29.63 -33.58
CA ALA A 670 35.61 -29.61 -34.27
C ALA A 670 34.57 -30.64 -33.76
N ASP A 671 34.90 -31.44 -32.74
CA ASP A 671 33.98 -32.28 -31.95
C ASP A 671 33.78 -31.68 -30.53
N CYS A 672 34.22 -30.44 -30.29
CA CYS A 672 34.21 -29.65 -29.06
C CYS A 672 34.88 -30.30 -27.84
N LEU A 673 36.02 -30.94 -28.09
CA LEU A 673 36.92 -31.49 -27.08
C LEU A 673 38.14 -30.59 -26.88
N ILE A 674 38.62 -30.49 -25.63
CA ILE A 674 39.79 -29.66 -25.29
C ILE A 674 41.05 -30.22 -25.95
N GLU A 675 41.76 -29.37 -26.70
CA GLU A 675 43.00 -29.75 -27.38
C GLU A 675 44.21 -29.77 -26.44
N PHE A 676 44.67 -30.97 -26.09
CA PHE A 676 45.90 -31.17 -25.30
C PHE A 676 47.15 -31.25 -26.20
N GLY A 677 47.85 -30.11 -26.34
CA GLY A 677 49.09 -29.96 -27.14
C GLY A 677 50.40 -30.46 -26.51
#